data_AF-I1DUE7-F1
#
_entry.id   AF-I1DUE7-F1
#
_cell.length_a   1.000
_cell.length_b   1.000
_cell.length_c   1.000
_cell.angle_alpha   90.00
_cell.angle_beta   90.00
_cell.angle_gamma   90.00
#
_symmetry.space_group_name_H-M   'P 1'
#
loop_
_entity.id
_entity.type
_entity.pdbx_description
1 polymer ?
#
loop_
_entity_poly.entity_id
_entity_poly.type
_entity_poly.pdbx_seq_one_letter_code
_entity_poly.pdbx_strand_id
1 'polypeptide(L)'
;MKHSSFRLTALAALCLPAAVFTTQVMANDNAEHADGPATRFIIKYKETAGADISSALPQSVGQQIKAQRMAEKAQRFSSRAGENMRFVRGLGLDKHAVFRAERKLSKKETQRMLELLAQDDEVERVEEDVMLRATATPNDTQYSSQWHYYEATGGLRAPAAWDNATGQGVVVAVLDTGYRPHADLNANILPGYDMISDSFVGNDGNGRDSDARDPGDWTDAGECGNGYPPSFQGSSWHGTHVAGTIAAVTNNNNGVAGVAYNAKIVPVRVLGKCGGYTSDIADGIIWAAGGTVSGVPANANPADVINMSLGGGGACSSTTQNAINIARNNGAVVVIAAGNDNDNANNYNPGNCAGVVNVASTGRNGGRAYYSNYGTSIDVAAPGGAMNSANDPNGVLSTYNTGTTTPGSDSYGYSQGTSMAAPHVAGVAALIKQVKPSATPDEIEQILKSTARSFPAACSGCGTGIVDANAAVLNAMGSGGGGTPGTNVLEKGVTKTNLSGSTGSNTFYTITVPAGATNLTFNMAGGSGDADMYVKFGSAPTSSSYDCRPYRTGNTESCSFATPQAGTYHVMLNAYSAYSGISLTADYTAPTGGGSTGGGGTLTNLTATTGNWLHYTLTVPAGMGSLNVTMSGGTGDGDLYVRRGAQPTTSSYDCRPYKTGNNESCAFTNPQAATYHISIRAYSTFSGVTLVAEYKP
;
A
#
# COMPACT_ATOMS: atom_id res chain seq x y z
N MET A 1 54.96 -20.65 42.13
CA MET A 1 55.54 -22.01 41.99
C MET A 1 55.80 -22.22 40.50
N LYS A 2 57.02 -21.93 40.02
CA LYS A 2 58.11 -22.89 39.69
C LYS A 2 57.75 -23.91 38.58
N HIS A 3 58.40 -23.70 37.42
CA HIS A 3 58.94 -24.64 36.40
C HIS A 3 58.05 -25.78 35.87
N SER A 4 57.97 -26.09 34.56
CA SER A 4 59.06 -26.56 33.66
C SER A 4 58.47 -26.68 32.24
N SER A 5 59.00 -26.08 31.16
CA SER A 5 60.10 -26.52 30.28
C SER A 5 59.88 -27.89 29.58
N PHE A 6 59.67 -27.88 28.26
CA PHE A 6 60.36 -28.77 27.30
C PHE A 6 60.38 -28.14 25.88
N ARG A 7 61.58 -28.05 25.31
CA ARG A 7 61.91 -27.68 23.91
C ARG A 7 62.49 -28.93 23.21
N LEU A 8 62.37 -29.01 21.88
CA LEU A 8 63.38 -29.49 20.89
C LEU A 8 62.70 -29.45 19.49
N THR A 9 62.94 -28.49 18.58
CA THR A 9 64.03 -28.29 17.57
C THR A 9 64.18 -29.34 16.46
N ALA A 10 64.07 -28.90 15.19
CA ALA A 10 65.05 -29.05 14.07
C ALA A 10 64.43 -28.52 12.74
N LEU A 11 64.95 -27.43 12.11
CA LEU A 11 65.92 -27.34 10.99
C LEU A 11 65.30 -27.74 9.61
N ALA A 12 65.45 -27.07 8.45
CA ALA A 12 66.39 -26.08 7.87
C ALA A 12 65.71 -25.43 6.62
N ALA A 13 65.78 -24.12 6.32
CA ALA A 13 66.83 -23.28 5.71
C ALA A 13 66.85 -23.21 4.14
N LEU A 14 66.79 -21.95 3.63
CA LEU A 14 67.25 -21.41 2.31
C LEU A 14 66.50 -21.91 1.05
N CYS A 15 66.13 -21.12 0.02
CA CYS A 15 66.69 -19.88 -0.55
C CYS A 15 65.69 -19.20 -1.53
N LEU A 16 65.78 -17.88 -1.73
CA LEU A 16 65.08 -17.09 -2.77
C LEU A 16 65.68 -17.32 -4.19
N PRO A 17 64.94 -16.98 -5.26
CA PRO A 17 65.30 -15.74 -5.96
C PRO A 17 64.10 -14.87 -6.36
N ALA A 18 64.34 -13.56 -6.39
CA ALA A 18 63.47 -12.56 -7.01
C ALA A 18 63.63 -12.59 -8.54
N ALA A 19 62.54 -12.37 -9.29
CA ALA A 19 62.42 -11.27 -10.25
C ALA A 19 61.13 -11.33 -11.08
N VAL A 20 60.79 -10.14 -11.59
CA VAL A 20 59.91 -9.80 -12.72
C VAL A 20 58.46 -9.49 -12.38
N PHE A 21 58.21 -8.18 -12.23
CA PHE A 21 56.91 -7.54 -12.37
C PHE A 21 56.33 -7.79 -13.78
N THR A 22 55.14 -8.38 -13.84
CA THR A 22 54.23 -8.25 -14.97
C THR A 22 52.93 -7.65 -14.47
N THR A 23 52.63 -6.44 -14.93
CA THR A 23 51.36 -5.76 -14.76
C THR A 23 50.25 -6.56 -15.44
N GLN A 24 49.44 -7.28 -14.67
CA GLN A 24 48.12 -7.74 -15.10
C GLN A 24 47.07 -6.81 -14.51
N VAL A 25 46.33 -6.19 -15.42
CA VAL A 25 45.09 -5.46 -15.16
C VAL A 25 44.11 -6.45 -14.53
N MET A 26 43.97 -6.42 -13.21
CA MET A 26 42.87 -7.09 -12.51
C MET A 26 41.63 -6.21 -12.72
N ALA A 27 40.86 -6.55 -13.76
CA ALA A 27 39.47 -6.15 -13.83
C ALA A 27 38.77 -6.70 -12.59
N ASN A 28 38.36 -5.81 -11.69
CA ASN A 28 37.62 -6.17 -10.50
C ASN A 28 36.14 -6.35 -10.89
N ASP A 29 35.82 -7.46 -11.54
CA ASP A 29 34.44 -7.90 -11.70
C ASP A 29 33.98 -8.56 -10.40
N ASN A 30 33.20 -7.80 -9.64
CA ASN A 30 32.39 -8.29 -8.54
C ASN A 30 31.42 -9.36 -9.05
N ALA A 31 31.81 -10.63 -8.99
CA ALA A 31 30.87 -11.73 -9.12
C ALA A 31 30.13 -11.91 -7.78
N GLU A 32 28.96 -11.28 -7.66
CA GLU A 32 27.97 -11.63 -6.64
C GLU A 32 27.62 -13.13 -6.79
N HIS A 33 28.16 -13.97 -5.92
CA HIS A 33 27.64 -15.33 -5.76
C HIS A 33 26.24 -15.22 -5.14
N ALA A 34 25.21 -15.43 -5.96
CA ALA A 34 23.83 -15.51 -5.50
C ALA A 34 23.64 -16.74 -4.58
N ASP A 35 23.27 -16.50 -3.33
CA ASP A 35 22.99 -17.52 -2.33
C ASP A 35 21.77 -18.36 -2.73
N GLY A 36 21.86 -19.71 -2.66
CA GLY A 36 20.74 -20.62 -2.92
C GLY A 36 21.02 -21.85 -3.80
N PRO A 37 20.03 -22.75 -4.00
CA PRO A 37 20.20 -23.96 -4.80
C PRO A 37 20.41 -23.61 -6.28
N ALA A 38 21.36 -24.29 -6.91
CA ALA A 38 21.71 -24.01 -8.30
C ALA A 38 20.52 -24.17 -9.26
N THR A 39 20.53 -23.37 -10.33
CA THR A 39 19.45 -23.31 -11.31
C THR A 39 19.34 -24.64 -12.07
N ARG A 40 18.09 -25.08 -12.28
CA ARG A 40 17.75 -26.33 -12.96
C ARG A 40 16.85 -26.04 -14.15
N PHE A 41 16.89 -26.92 -15.14
CA PHE A 41 16.18 -26.80 -16.40
C PHE A 41 15.50 -28.13 -16.74
N ILE A 42 14.25 -28.07 -17.17
CA ILE A 42 13.51 -29.20 -17.75
C ILE A 42 13.64 -29.09 -19.26
N ILE A 43 14.14 -30.14 -19.92
CA ILE A 43 14.33 -30.20 -21.37
C ILE A 43 13.48 -31.33 -21.95
N LYS A 44 12.63 -31.01 -22.93
CA LYS A 44 11.90 -31.95 -23.78
C LYS A 44 12.63 -32.11 -25.12
N TYR A 45 12.82 -33.35 -25.58
CA TYR A 45 13.50 -33.64 -26.86
C TYR A 45 12.54 -33.86 -28.04
N LYS A 46 12.93 -33.44 -29.25
CA LYS A 46 12.18 -33.66 -30.50
C LYS A 46 12.15 -35.15 -30.88
N GLU A 47 11.07 -35.60 -31.53
CA GLU A 47 11.03 -36.92 -32.19
C GLU A 47 11.93 -36.92 -33.42
N THR A 48 13.21 -37.21 -33.23
CA THR A 48 14.04 -38.18 -33.99
C THR A 48 15.53 -37.84 -33.87
N ALA A 49 16.28 -38.74 -33.22
CA ALA A 49 17.66 -39.07 -33.56
C ALA A 49 18.02 -40.43 -32.94
N GLY A 50 17.66 -41.50 -33.66
CA GLY A 50 18.09 -42.87 -33.36
C GLY A 50 17.05 -43.72 -32.64
N ALA A 51 16.61 -44.81 -33.28
CA ALA A 51 15.85 -45.88 -32.66
C ALA A 51 16.47 -46.27 -31.31
N ASP A 52 15.65 -46.35 -30.25
CA ASP A 52 16.12 -46.65 -28.90
C ASP A 52 16.47 -48.16 -28.76
N ILE A 53 17.61 -48.54 -29.33
CA ILE A 53 18.20 -49.89 -29.24
C ILE A 53 18.51 -50.29 -27.78
N SER A 54 18.46 -49.35 -26.83
CA SER A 54 18.70 -49.63 -25.41
C SER A 54 17.58 -50.44 -24.75
N SER A 55 16.39 -50.46 -25.35
CA SER A 55 15.27 -51.31 -24.93
C SER A 55 15.44 -52.78 -25.29
N ALA A 56 16.36 -53.10 -26.21
CA ALA A 56 16.67 -54.46 -26.67
C ALA A 56 17.91 -55.08 -25.99
N LEU A 57 18.52 -54.38 -25.03
CA LEU A 57 19.74 -54.78 -24.33
C LEU A 57 19.47 -55.20 -22.88
N PRO A 58 20.35 -56.01 -22.26
CA PRO A 58 20.29 -56.31 -20.82
C PRO A 58 20.24 -55.02 -19.98
N GLN A 59 19.42 -55.00 -18.93
CA GLN A 59 19.08 -53.80 -18.14
C GLN A 59 20.29 -52.99 -17.67
N SER A 60 21.38 -53.67 -17.26
CA SER A 60 22.62 -53.04 -16.81
C SER A 60 23.38 -52.31 -17.93
N VAL A 61 23.40 -52.88 -19.14
CA VAL A 61 24.05 -52.30 -20.33
C VAL A 61 23.19 -51.16 -20.89
N GLY A 62 21.87 -51.34 -20.95
CA GLY A 62 20.93 -50.30 -21.36
C GLY A 62 20.98 -49.05 -20.47
N GLN A 63 21.12 -49.22 -19.15
CA GLN A 63 21.29 -48.10 -18.21
C GLN A 63 22.62 -47.36 -18.39
N GLN A 64 23.73 -48.08 -18.60
CA GLN A 64 25.04 -47.46 -18.86
C GLN A 64 25.03 -46.63 -20.15
N ILE A 65 24.44 -47.15 -21.22
CA ILE A 65 24.32 -46.43 -22.50
C ILE A 65 23.43 -45.19 -22.36
N LYS A 66 22.31 -45.29 -21.62
CA LYS A 66 21.45 -44.11 -21.34
C LYS A 66 22.19 -43.05 -20.52
N ALA A 67 22.96 -43.45 -19.51
CA ALA A 67 23.75 -42.53 -18.71
C ALA A 67 24.86 -41.83 -19.53
N GLN A 68 25.55 -42.58 -20.41
CA GLN A 68 26.56 -42.01 -21.31
C GLN A 68 25.95 -41.00 -22.28
N ARG A 69 24.83 -41.33 -22.94
CA ARG A 69 24.13 -40.39 -23.83
C ARG A 69 23.68 -39.12 -23.14
N MET A 70 23.20 -39.22 -21.89
CA MET A 70 22.79 -38.05 -21.11
C MET A 70 23.99 -37.22 -20.65
N ALA A 71 25.14 -37.84 -20.39
CA ALA A 71 26.39 -37.13 -20.11
C ALA A 71 26.93 -36.41 -21.35
N GLU A 72 26.87 -37.02 -22.53
CA GLU A 72 27.21 -36.39 -23.82
C GLU A 72 26.30 -35.19 -24.10
N LYS A 73 24.98 -35.33 -23.87
CA LYS A 73 24.03 -34.21 -23.96
C LYS A 73 24.36 -33.10 -22.96
N ALA A 74 24.74 -33.43 -21.73
CA ALA A 74 25.15 -32.44 -20.73
C ALA A 74 26.41 -31.66 -21.18
N GLN A 75 27.41 -32.34 -21.75
CA GLN A 75 28.61 -31.70 -22.32
C GLN A 75 28.26 -30.80 -23.51
N ARG A 76 27.39 -31.26 -24.40
CA ARG A 76 26.90 -30.47 -25.55
C ARG A 76 26.20 -29.20 -25.07
N PHE A 77 25.27 -29.32 -24.12
CA PHE A 77 24.61 -28.17 -23.51
C PHE A 77 25.59 -27.24 -22.81
N SER A 78 26.62 -27.78 -22.14
CA SER A 78 27.66 -26.97 -21.50
C SER A 78 28.42 -26.14 -22.52
N SER A 79 28.83 -26.75 -23.64
CA SER A 79 29.59 -26.08 -24.70
C SER A 79 28.77 -25.00 -25.41
N ARG A 80 27.48 -25.27 -25.65
CA ARG A 80 26.58 -24.32 -26.30
C ARG A 80 26.26 -23.13 -25.40
N ALA A 81 26.07 -23.40 -24.12
CA ALA A 81 25.58 -22.41 -23.18
C ALA A 81 26.70 -21.60 -22.48
N GLY A 82 27.96 -22.07 -22.58
CA GLY A 82 29.10 -21.44 -21.92
C GLY A 82 29.07 -21.59 -20.39
N GLU A 83 28.30 -22.55 -19.87
CA GLU A 83 28.10 -22.80 -18.45
C GLU A 83 28.09 -24.32 -18.22
N ASN A 84 28.79 -24.81 -17.19
CA ASN A 84 28.84 -26.24 -16.91
C ASN A 84 27.46 -26.78 -16.49
N MET A 85 26.95 -27.70 -17.30
CA MET A 85 25.65 -28.35 -17.13
C MET A 85 25.84 -29.81 -16.79
N ARG A 86 25.04 -30.30 -15.84
CA ARG A 86 25.03 -31.71 -15.43
C ARG A 86 23.64 -32.31 -15.57
N PHE A 87 23.57 -33.54 -16.07
CA PHE A 87 22.34 -34.32 -16.05
C PHE A 87 21.98 -34.69 -14.61
N VAL A 88 20.71 -34.47 -14.23
CA VAL A 88 20.18 -34.81 -12.91
C VAL A 88 19.39 -36.12 -12.98
N ARG A 89 18.35 -36.17 -13.82
CA ARG A 89 17.47 -37.34 -14.00
C ARG A 89 16.56 -37.19 -15.21
N GLY A 90 15.98 -38.30 -15.68
CA GLY A 90 14.78 -38.28 -16.53
C GLY A 90 13.53 -37.98 -15.70
N LEU A 91 12.54 -37.30 -16.30
CA LEU A 91 11.20 -37.18 -15.71
C LEU A 91 10.34 -38.39 -16.12
N GLY A 92 9.24 -38.61 -15.39
CA GLY A 92 8.22 -39.59 -15.77
C GLY A 92 7.39 -39.19 -17.00
N LEU A 93 7.61 -37.96 -17.50
CA LEU A 93 7.04 -37.46 -18.75
C LEU A 93 7.92 -37.94 -19.93
N ASP A 94 7.28 -38.39 -21.01
CA ASP A 94 8.00 -38.91 -22.18
C ASP A 94 8.99 -37.88 -22.73
N LYS A 95 10.24 -38.30 -22.98
CA LYS A 95 11.33 -37.46 -23.53
C LYS A 95 11.69 -36.22 -22.70
N HIS A 96 11.44 -36.21 -21.40
CA HIS A 96 11.84 -35.09 -20.53
C HIS A 96 13.04 -35.45 -19.64
N ALA A 97 13.96 -34.52 -19.50
CA ALA A 97 15.14 -34.66 -18.64
C ALA A 97 15.39 -33.35 -17.87
N VAL A 98 15.94 -33.49 -16.66
CA VAL A 98 16.35 -32.38 -15.81
C VAL A 98 17.86 -32.23 -15.90
N PHE A 99 18.31 -31.02 -16.22
CA PHE A 99 19.71 -30.61 -16.16
C PHE A 99 19.89 -29.48 -15.16
N ARG A 100 21.10 -29.35 -14.63
CA ARG A 100 21.43 -28.39 -13.57
C ARG A 100 22.74 -27.67 -13.91
N ALA A 101 22.77 -26.35 -13.71
CA ALA A 101 24.00 -25.57 -13.72
C ALA A 101 24.82 -25.76 -12.43
N GLU A 102 26.13 -25.52 -12.45
CA GLU A 102 26.95 -25.73 -11.25
C GLU A 102 26.60 -24.77 -10.09
N ARG A 103 26.12 -23.57 -10.43
CA ARG A 103 25.75 -22.51 -9.48
C ARG A 103 24.33 -22.01 -9.69
N LYS A 104 23.88 -21.16 -8.76
CA LYS A 104 22.68 -20.35 -8.98
C LYS A 104 22.99 -19.34 -10.08
N LEU A 105 22.16 -19.34 -11.11
CA LEU A 105 22.20 -18.36 -12.20
C LEU A 105 21.27 -17.20 -11.85
N SER A 106 21.70 -15.98 -12.15
CA SER A 106 20.84 -14.78 -12.12
C SER A 106 19.71 -14.90 -13.15
N LYS A 107 18.64 -14.11 -13.03
CA LYS A 107 17.52 -14.13 -13.99
C LYS A 107 17.98 -13.94 -15.44
N LYS A 108 18.97 -13.06 -15.67
CA LYS A 108 19.54 -12.80 -17.00
C LYS A 108 20.30 -14.00 -17.54
N GLU A 109 21.09 -14.66 -16.70
CA GLU A 109 21.82 -15.88 -17.07
C GLU A 109 20.88 -17.06 -17.31
N THR A 110 19.86 -17.25 -16.46
CA THR A 110 18.82 -18.27 -16.65
C THR A 110 18.08 -18.07 -17.97
N GLN A 111 17.63 -16.85 -18.28
CA GLN A 111 16.96 -16.55 -19.54
C GLN A 111 17.87 -16.80 -20.75
N ARG A 112 19.13 -16.40 -20.66
CA ARG A 112 20.13 -16.68 -21.70
C ARG A 112 20.33 -18.17 -21.91
N MET A 113 20.37 -18.96 -20.84
CA MET A 113 20.45 -20.42 -20.91
C MET A 113 19.21 -21.01 -21.58
N LEU A 114 18.01 -20.56 -21.23
CA LEU A 114 16.77 -21.02 -21.87
C LEU A 114 16.81 -20.80 -23.39
N GLU A 115 17.22 -19.62 -23.84
CA GLU A 115 17.35 -19.30 -25.27
C GLU A 115 18.40 -20.18 -25.97
N LEU A 116 19.58 -20.33 -25.37
CA LEU A 116 20.65 -21.14 -25.95
C LEU A 116 20.28 -22.61 -26.03
N LEU A 117 19.64 -23.16 -24.99
CA LEU A 117 19.20 -24.54 -24.97
C LEU A 117 18.03 -24.79 -25.93
N ALA A 118 17.11 -23.82 -26.07
CA ALA A 118 15.99 -23.90 -27.02
C ALA A 118 16.45 -23.92 -28.50
N GLN A 119 17.61 -23.34 -28.81
CA GLN A 119 18.21 -23.35 -30.15
C GLN A 119 18.93 -24.67 -30.50
N ASP A 120 18.96 -25.63 -29.59
CA ASP A 120 19.54 -26.94 -29.89
C ASP A 120 18.60 -27.78 -30.76
N ASP A 121 19.13 -28.38 -31.83
CA ASP A 121 18.32 -29.14 -32.80
C ASP A 121 17.57 -30.31 -32.16
N GLU A 122 18.11 -30.91 -31.09
CA GLU A 122 17.46 -32.02 -30.37
C GLU A 122 16.40 -31.55 -29.36
N VAL A 123 16.38 -30.26 -29.01
CA VAL A 123 15.47 -29.70 -28.00
C VAL A 123 14.18 -29.23 -28.65
N GLU A 124 13.06 -29.79 -28.20
CA GLU A 124 11.71 -29.35 -28.56
C GLU A 124 11.29 -28.16 -27.70
N ARG A 125 11.56 -28.24 -26.40
CA ARG A 125 11.23 -27.20 -25.42
C ARG A 125 12.18 -27.27 -24.24
N VAL A 126 12.48 -26.11 -23.67
CA VAL A 126 13.19 -25.98 -22.39
C VAL A 126 12.44 -25.00 -21.49
N GLU A 127 12.40 -25.29 -20.20
CA GLU A 127 11.85 -24.41 -19.17
C GLU A 127 12.69 -24.49 -17.89
N GLU A 128 12.60 -23.48 -17.02
CA GLU A 128 13.25 -23.52 -15.72
C GLU A 128 12.52 -24.51 -14.79
N ASP A 129 13.26 -25.39 -14.13
CA ASP A 129 12.75 -26.26 -13.05
C ASP A 129 12.65 -25.42 -11.77
N VAL A 130 11.56 -24.67 -11.66
CA VAL A 130 11.32 -23.72 -10.58
C VAL A 130 11.01 -24.45 -9.27
N MET A 131 11.66 -24.02 -8.19
CA MET A 131 11.31 -24.47 -6.85
C MET A 131 9.98 -23.86 -6.43
N LEU A 132 8.93 -24.68 -6.39
CA LEU A 132 7.63 -24.29 -5.86
C LEU A 132 7.66 -24.34 -4.32
N ARG A 133 7.01 -23.37 -3.67
CA ARG A 133 6.82 -23.33 -2.21
C ARG A 133 5.37 -23.69 -1.86
N ALA A 134 5.16 -24.18 -0.64
CA ALA A 134 3.81 -24.30 -0.10
C ALA A 134 3.21 -22.89 0.02
N THR A 135 1.98 -22.70 -0.47
CA THR A 135 1.22 -21.47 -0.21
C THR A 135 0.93 -21.39 1.28
N ALA A 136 1.12 -20.21 1.91
CA ALA A 136 0.78 -19.96 3.31
C ALA A 136 -0.74 -20.02 3.55
N THR A 137 -1.34 -21.20 3.44
CA THR A 137 -2.72 -21.46 3.85
C THR A 137 -2.68 -21.88 5.32
N PRO A 138 -3.33 -21.14 6.22
CA PRO A 138 -3.36 -21.51 7.64
C PRO A 138 -4.00 -22.88 7.90
N ASN A 139 -3.55 -23.57 8.96
CA ASN A 139 -4.08 -24.88 9.35
C ASN A 139 -5.28 -24.82 10.31
N ASP A 140 -5.76 -23.62 10.61
CA ASP A 140 -6.82 -23.31 11.56
C ASP A 140 -8.17 -23.87 11.10
N THR A 141 -8.92 -24.49 12.01
CA THR A 141 -10.04 -25.39 11.65
C THR A 141 -11.22 -24.67 10.97
N GLN A 142 -11.37 -23.37 11.21
CA GLN A 142 -12.41 -22.52 10.66
C GLN A 142 -11.90 -21.58 9.55
N TYR A 143 -10.63 -21.65 9.15
CA TYR A 143 -10.07 -20.75 8.12
C TYR A 143 -10.87 -20.80 6.81
N SER A 144 -11.37 -21.98 6.42
CA SER A 144 -12.22 -22.15 5.23
C SER A 144 -13.57 -21.41 5.29
N SER A 145 -13.95 -20.92 6.48
CA SER A 145 -15.15 -20.10 6.68
C SER A 145 -14.86 -18.59 6.66
N GLN A 146 -13.58 -18.21 6.64
CA GLN A 146 -13.11 -16.82 6.58
C GLN A 146 -12.92 -16.37 5.12
N TRP A 147 -14.02 -16.40 4.35
CA TRP A 147 -14.05 -16.00 2.94
C TRP A 147 -13.39 -14.64 2.68
N HIS A 148 -13.55 -13.75 3.66
CA HIS A 148 -13.06 -12.37 3.67
C HIS A 148 -11.54 -12.26 3.59
N TYR A 149 -10.78 -13.32 3.86
CA TYR A 149 -9.33 -13.32 3.67
C TYR A 149 -8.89 -13.69 2.26
N TYR A 150 -9.56 -14.63 1.60
CA TYR A 150 -8.99 -15.29 0.42
C TYR A 150 -9.87 -15.26 -0.85
N GLU A 151 -11.19 -15.06 -0.75
CA GLU A 151 -12.03 -15.11 -1.94
C GLU A 151 -11.74 -13.94 -2.88
N ALA A 152 -11.66 -14.24 -4.18
CA ALA A 152 -11.26 -13.26 -5.19
C ALA A 152 -12.22 -12.07 -5.33
N THR A 153 -13.51 -12.28 -5.05
CA THR A 153 -14.56 -11.27 -5.25
C THR A 153 -14.59 -10.27 -4.08
N GLY A 154 -14.92 -10.72 -2.88
CA GLY A 154 -15.08 -9.86 -1.71
C GLY A 154 -13.88 -9.85 -0.76
N GLY A 155 -12.90 -10.73 -0.91
CA GLY A 155 -11.83 -10.93 0.07
C GLY A 155 -10.62 -10.00 -0.06
N LEU A 156 -9.74 -10.08 0.94
CA LEU A 156 -8.59 -9.19 1.15
C LEU A 156 -7.30 -9.63 0.42
N ARG A 157 -7.28 -10.85 -0.13
CA ARG A 157 -6.09 -11.51 -0.71
C ARG A 157 -4.93 -11.67 0.29
N ALA A 158 -5.26 -11.96 1.55
CA ALA A 158 -4.30 -12.14 2.62
C ALA A 158 -3.29 -13.29 2.38
N PRO A 159 -3.66 -14.46 1.80
CA PRO A 159 -2.71 -15.57 1.61
C PRO A 159 -1.46 -15.23 0.81
N ALA A 160 -1.59 -14.43 -0.26
CA ALA A 160 -0.44 -14.01 -1.05
C ALA A 160 0.42 -12.98 -0.30
N ALA A 161 -0.17 -12.18 0.58
CA ALA A 161 0.58 -11.26 1.45
C ALA A 161 1.39 -12.01 2.51
N TRP A 162 0.85 -13.11 3.06
CA TRP A 162 1.48 -13.92 4.10
C TRP A 162 2.78 -14.61 3.68
N ASP A 163 3.00 -14.80 2.37
CA ASP A 163 4.30 -15.25 1.85
C ASP A 163 5.43 -14.23 2.12
N ASN A 164 5.09 -12.97 2.40
CA ASN A 164 6.04 -11.86 2.61
C ASN A 164 5.92 -11.19 3.99
N ALA A 165 4.72 -11.07 4.54
CA ALA A 165 4.45 -10.35 5.77
C ALA A 165 3.30 -10.97 6.57
N THR A 166 3.45 -11.05 7.89
CA THR A 166 2.49 -11.64 8.84
C THR A 166 2.21 -10.73 10.03
N GLY A 167 2.75 -9.52 10.05
CA GLY A 167 2.66 -8.54 11.15
C GLY A 167 3.75 -8.67 12.20
N GLN A 168 4.77 -9.50 11.97
CA GLN A 168 5.80 -9.79 12.97
C GLN A 168 6.50 -8.50 13.46
N GLY A 169 6.49 -8.32 14.79
CA GLY A 169 7.15 -7.18 15.44
C GLY A 169 6.36 -5.87 15.43
N VAL A 170 5.12 -5.90 14.94
CA VAL A 170 4.22 -4.73 14.91
C VAL A 170 3.21 -4.82 16.04
N VAL A 171 2.90 -3.67 16.65
CA VAL A 171 1.88 -3.56 17.70
C VAL A 171 0.64 -2.85 17.16
N VAL A 172 -0.54 -3.45 17.34
CA VAL A 172 -1.83 -2.86 16.99
C VAL A 172 -2.64 -2.62 18.26
N ALA A 173 -3.02 -1.38 18.54
CA ALA A 173 -3.96 -1.08 19.61
C ALA A 173 -5.40 -1.21 19.11
N VAL A 174 -6.25 -1.87 19.91
CA VAL A 174 -7.68 -2.04 19.62
C VAL A 174 -8.46 -1.25 20.65
N LEU A 175 -9.00 -0.10 20.24
CA LEU A 175 -9.82 0.77 21.09
C LEU A 175 -11.27 0.35 20.93
N ASP A 176 -11.76 -0.40 21.91
CA ASP A 176 -13.02 -1.13 21.79
C ASP A 176 -13.60 -1.50 23.17
N THR A 177 -14.46 -2.53 23.26
CA THR A 177 -15.10 -3.02 24.50
C THR A 177 -14.15 -3.72 25.47
N GLY A 178 -12.87 -3.83 25.11
CA GLY A 178 -11.88 -4.67 25.76
C GLY A 178 -11.73 -6.01 25.05
N TYR A 179 -11.24 -7.02 25.77
CA TYR A 179 -11.04 -8.36 25.20
C TYR A 179 -11.41 -9.48 26.18
N ARG A 180 -11.71 -10.66 25.66
CA ARG A 180 -11.69 -11.91 26.43
C ARG A 180 -10.38 -12.65 26.17
N PRO A 181 -9.77 -13.30 27.19
CA PRO A 181 -8.55 -14.09 27.03
C PRO A 181 -8.86 -15.44 26.34
N HIS A 182 -9.43 -15.35 25.14
CA HIS A 182 -9.84 -16.46 24.31
C HIS A 182 -8.62 -17.31 23.93
N ALA A 183 -8.73 -18.64 23.95
CA ALA A 183 -7.63 -19.56 23.68
C ALA A 183 -6.94 -19.27 22.34
N ASP A 184 -7.73 -18.83 21.36
CA ASP A 184 -7.30 -18.48 19.99
C ASP A 184 -6.88 -17.01 19.81
N LEU A 185 -6.70 -16.25 20.90
CA LEU A 185 -6.30 -14.84 20.87
C LEU A 185 -5.23 -14.50 21.91
N ASN A 186 -5.30 -15.11 23.10
CA ASN A 186 -4.56 -14.71 24.28
C ASN A 186 -3.03 -14.69 24.09
N ALA A 187 -2.46 -15.56 23.25
CA ALA A 187 -1.02 -15.57 22.96
C ALA A 187 -0.54 -14.34 22.16
N ASN A 188 -1.48 -13.61 21.53
CA ASN A 188 -1.22 -12.39 20.77
C ASN A 188 -1.63 -11.12 21.51
N ILE A 189 -2.14 -11.23 22.74
CA ILE A 189 -2.48 -10.06 23.58
C ILE A 189 -1.27 -9.63 24.42
N LEU A 190 -1.00 -8.33 24.42
CA LEU A 190 -0.10 -7.64 25.34
C LEU A 190 -0.91 -6.93 26.44
N PRO A 191 -0.25 -6.50 27.54
CA PRO A 191 -0.90 -5.66 28.54
C PRO A 191 -1.54 -4.41 27.92
N GLY A 192 -2.80 -4.21 28.25
CA GLY A 192 -3.63 -3.08 27.81
C GLY A 192 -3.93 -2.09 28.92
N TYR A 193 -4.94 -1.26 28.72
CA TYR A 193 -5.48 -0.38 29.75
C TYR A 193 -6.99 -0.13 29.56
N ASP A 194 -7.71 0.01 30.66
CA ASP A 194 -9.09 0.45 30.69
C ASP A 194 -9.17 1.95 30.94
N MET A 195 -9.73 2.67 29.97
CA MET A 195 -9.88 4.12 30.00
C MET A 195 -11.27 4.57 30.46
N ILE A 196 -12.19 3.66 30.72
CA ILE A 196 -13.56 3.98 31.09
C ILE A 196 -13.57 4.58 32.49
N SER A 197 -13.98 5.84 32.59
CA SER A 197 -13.97 6.56 33.86
C SER A 197 -15.24 6.32 34.68
N ASP A 198 -16.35 6.02 34.02
CA ASP A 198 -17.66 5.81 34.65
C ASP A 198 -17.88 4.32 34.94
N SER A 199 -18.00 3.96 36.22
CA SER A 199 -18.17 2.57 36.67
C SER A 199 -19.46 1.91 36.19
N PHE A 200 -20.51 2.69 35.87
CA PHE A 200 -21.73 2.13 35.29
C PHE A 200 -21.48 1.67 33.85
N VAL A 201 -20.76 2.48 33.07
CA VAL A 201 -20.33 2.11 31.71
C VAL A 201 -19.32 0.95 31.79
N GLY A 202 -18.35 1.05 32.70
CA GLY A 202 -17.26 0.08 32.89
C GLY A 202 -17.75 -1.29 33.33
N ASN A 203 -18.79 -1.39 34.16
CA ASN A 203 -19.38 -2.68 34.58
C ASN A 203 -18.35 -3.67 35.19
N ASP A 204 -17.31 -3.15 35.85
CA ASP A 204 -16.21 -3.90 36.50
C ASP A 204 -16.05 -3.54 37.99
N GLY A 205 -16.72 -2.48 38.44
CA GLY A 205 -16.75 -2.04 39.84
C GLY A 205 -15.86 -0.85 40.17
N ASN A 206 -15.16 -0.27 39.17
CA ASN A 206 -14.28 0.88 39.35
C ASN A 206 -14.29 1.79 38.10
N GLY A 207 -13.44 2.80 38.08
CA GLY A 207 -13.08 3.51 36.84
C GLY A 207 -11.68 3.09 36.40
N ARG A 208 -11.12 3.78 35.41
CA ARG A 208 -9.77 3.57 34.82
C ARG A 208 -8.81 2.67 35.59
N ASP A 209 -8.43 1.55 35.00
CA ASP A 209 -7.49 0.59 35.59
C ASP A 209 -6.73 -0.22 34.52
N SER A 210 -5.87 -1.13 34.96
CA SER A 210 -4.96 -1.88 34.08
C SER A 210 -5.56 -3.16 33.47
N ASP A 211 -6.76 -3.60 33.87
CA ASP A 211 -7.41 -4.79 33.33
C ASP A 211 -8.38 -4.43 32.20
N ALA A 212 -7.87 -4.35 30.97
CA ALA A 212 -8.67 -4.06 29.78
C ALA A 212 -9.58 -5.22 29.31
N ARG A 213 -9.91 -6.19 30.18
CA ARG A 213 -10.82 -7.27 29.84
C ARG A 213 -12.24 -6.76 29.69
N ASP A 214 -12.99 -7.39 28.80
CA ASP A 214 -14.40 -7.09 28.58
C ASP A 214 -15.26 -7.87 29.63
N PRO A 215 -15.92 -7.19 30.59
CA PRO A 215 -16.83 -7.83 31.55
C PRO A 215 -18.23 -8.10 30.96
N GLY A 216 -18.51 -7.62 29.76
CA GLY A 216 -19.80 -7.65 29.09
C GLY A 216 -20.50 -6.30 29.11
N ASP A 217 -20.89 -5.82 27.92
CA ASP A 217 -21.62 -4.57 27.67
C ASP A 217 -23.14 -4.77 27.55
N TRP A 218 -23.68 -5.87 28.07
CA TRP A 218 -25.11 -6.17 28.01
C TRP A 218 -25.93 -5.07 28.70
N THR A 219 -27.11 -4.79 28.17
CA THR A 219 -27.98 -3.73 28.69
C THR A 219 -29.42 -4.17 28.75
N ASP A 220 -30.08 -3.89 29.87
CA ASP A 220 -31.53 -4.01 30.02
C ASP A 220 -32.29 -2.95 29.21
N ALA A 221 -33.58 -3.18 28.98
CA ALA A 221 -34.41 -2.22 28.27
C ALA A 221 -34.47 -0.87 29.00
N GLY A 222 -34.15 0.22 28.28
CA GLY A 222 -34.16 1.58 28.81
C GLY A 222 -32.96 1.95 29.69
N GLU A 223 -32.00 1.05 29.90
CA GLU A 223 -30.87 1.24 30.81
C GLU A 223 -29.93 2.39 30.37
N CYS A 224 -29.87 2.68 29.07
CA CYS A 224 -29.06 3.76 28.51
C CYS A 224 -29.81 5.10 28.40
N GLY A 225 -30.99 5.20 29.02
CA GLY A 225 -31.80 6.41 29.07
C GLY A 225 -32.71 6.59 27.85
N ASN A 226 -33.74 7.44 28.01
CA ASN A 226 -34.73 7.76 26.97
C ASN A 226 -35.40 6.54 26.31
N GLY A 227 -35.51 5.42 27.05
CA GLY A 227 -36.07 4.17 26.53
C GLY A 227 -35.13 3.37 25.62
N TYR A 228 -33.84 3.72 25.56
CA TYR A 228 -32.82 2.98 24.83
C TYR A 228 -32.01 2.04 25.76
N PRO A 229 -31.66 0.82 25.32
CA PRO A 229 -32.24 0.14 24.16
C PRO A 229 -33.72 -0.20 24.39
N PRO A 230 -34.53 -0.37 23.33
CA PRO A 230 -35.95 -0.69 23.48
C PRO A 230 -36.22 -2.11 24.04
N SER A 231 -35.20 -2.96 24.03
CA SER A 231 -35.23 -4.33 24.55
C SER A 231 -33.85 -4.71 25.07
N PHE A 232 -33.79 -5.75 25.90
CA PHE A 232 -32.53 -6.37 26.33
C PHE A 232 -31.59 -6.60 25.14
N GLN A 233 -30.32 -6.22 25.31
CA GLN A 233 -29.21 -6.51 24.40
C GLN A 233 -28.20 -7.38 25.14
N GLY A 234 -27.88 -8.54 24.56
CA GLY A 234 -26.81 -9.38 25.09
C GLY A 234 -25.44 -8.80 24.79
N SER A 235 -24.43 -9.25 25.54
CA SER A 235 -23.07 -8.75 25.36
C SER A 235 -22.52 -8.99 23.97
N SER A 236 -21.90 -7.95 23.42
CA SER A 236 -21.44 -7.89 22.04
C SER A 236 -20.14 -8.67 21.83
N TRP A 237 -19.28 -8.73 22.84
CA TRP A 237 -17.89 -9.22 22.76
C TRP A 237 -17.12 -8.59 21.59
N HIS A 238 -17.48 -7.35 21.26
CA HIS A 238 -17.12 -6.69 20.02
C HIS A 238 -15.59 -6.55 19.87
N GLY A 239 -14.89 -6.10 20.91
CA GLY A 239 -13.44 -5.95 20.89
C GLY A 239 -12.69 -7.28 20.74
N THR A 240 -13.26 -8.39 21.21
CA THR A 240 -12.69 -9.74 20.99
C THR A 240 -12.81 -10.16 19.53
N HIS A 241 -13.94 -9.88 18.88
CA HIS A 241 -14.15 -10.17 17.46
C HIS A 241 -13.24 -9.34 16.57
N VAL A 242 -13.12 -8.05 16.88
CA VAL A 242 -12.23 -7.09 16.20
C VAL A 242 -10.76 -7.50 16.35
N ALA A 243 -10.31 -7.79 17.58
CA ALA A 243 -8.93 -8.23 17.84
C ALA A 243 -8.59 -9.56 17.15
N GLY A 244 -9.52 -10.52 17.13
CA GLY A 244 -9.35 -11.78 16.41
C GLY A 244 -9.18 -11.58 14.89
N THR A 245 -9.93 -10.64 14.31
CA THR A 245 -9.80 -10.33 12.88
C THR A 245 -8.41 -9.79 12.55
N ILE A 246 -7.81 -9.02 13.46
CA ILE A 246 -6.45 -8.49 13.30
C ILE A 246 -5.41 -9.58 13.51
N ALA A 247 -5.45 -10.28 14.65
CA ALA A 247 -4.35 -11.15 15.07
C ALA A 247 -4.78 -12.36 15.92
N ALA A 248 -5.86 -13.04 15.56
CA ALA A 248 -6.11 -14.39 16.10
C ALA A 248 -4.87 -15.29 15.88
N VAL A 249 -4.63 -16.16 16.86
CA VAL A 249 -3.49 -17.08 16.86
C VAL A 249 -3.67 -18.04 15.70
N THR A 250 -2.78 -17.95 14.71
CA THR A 250 -2.89 -18.68 13.44
C THR A 250 -1.85 -19.78 13.35
N ASN A 251 -2.14 -20.84 12.61
CA ASN A 251 -1.33 -22.05 12.48
C ASN A 251 -1.27 -22.92 13.76
N ASN A 252 -2.28 -22.87 14.61
CA ASN A 252 -2.34 -23.62 15.87
C ASN A 252 -3.26 -24.87 15.82
N ASN A 253 -3.81 -25.21 14.65
CA ASN A 253 -4.81 -26.27 14.41
C ASN A 253 -6.11 -26.08 15.21
N ASN A 254 -6.47 -24.85 15.55
CA ASN A 254 -7.68 -24.48 16.26
C ASN A 254 -8.32 -23.26 15.61
N GLY A 255 -9.61 -23.06 15.81
CA GLY A 255 -10.28 -21.79 15.52
C GLY A 255 -9.99 -21.13 14.17
N VAL A 256 -9.65 -19.85 14.22
CA VAL A 256 -9.63 -18.91 13.09
C VAL A 256 -8.23 -18.32 12.88
N ALA A 257 -7.99 -17.77 11.69
CA ALA A 257 -6.80 -16.97 11.42
C ALA A 257 -7.04 -15.47 11.69
N GLY A 258 -5.97 -14.71 11.85
CA GLY A 258 -5.97 -13.24 11.85
C GLY A 258 -5.21 -12.67 10.64
N VAL A 259 -5.53 -11.45 10.20
CA VAL A 259 -4.86 -10.82 9.03
C VAL A 259 -3.36 -10.63 9.26
N ALA A 260 -2.96 -10.18 10.45
CA ALA A 260 -1.59 -9.93 10.87
C ALA A 260 -1.27 -10.79 12.10
N TYR A 261 -1.36 -12.12 11.93
CA TYR A 261 -1.34 -13.09 13.02
C TYR A 261 -0.05 -13.19 13.85
N ASN A 262 1.06 -12.59 13.39
CA ASN A 262 2.31 -12.45 14.16
C ASN A 262 2.48 -11.05 14.78
N ALA A 263 1.54 -10.13 14.53
CA ALA A 263 1.45 -8.88 15.29
C ALA A 263 0.97 -9.15 16.71
N LYS A 264 1.11 -8.14 17.58
CA LYS A 264 0.56 -8.17 18.94
C LYS A 264 -0.49 -7.11 19.14
N ILE A 265 -1.49 -7.42 19.94
CA ILE A 265 -2.61 -6.53 20.25
C ILE A 265 -2.43 -5.90 21.62
N VAL A 266 -2.59 -4.58 21.71
CA VAL A 266 -2.80 -3.86 22.97
C VAL A 266 -4.29 -3.52 23.07
N PRO A 267 -5.07 -4.22 23.92
CA PRO A 267 -6.47 -3.86 24.12
C PRO A 267 -6.57 -2.56 24.91
N VAL A 268 -7.28 -1.57 24.37
CA VAL A 268 -7.54 -0.30 25.05
C VAL A 268 -9.05 -0.21 25.23
N ARG A 269 -9.52 -0.55 26.43
CA ARG A 269 -10.95 -0.61 26.70
C ARG A 269 -11.48 0.81 26.88
N VAL A 270 -12.36 1.22 25.97
CA VAL A 270 -12.96 2.57 25.92
C VAL A 270 -14.48 2.52 25.75
N LEU A 271 -15.04 1.33 25.52
CA LEU A 271 -16.47 1.07 25.42
C LEU A 271 -16.91 0.05 26.48
N GLY A 272 -18.09 0.27 27.03
CA GLY A 272 -18.77 -0.68 27.91
C GLY A 272 -20.27 -0.60 27.70
N LYS A 273 -21.05 -0.71 28.78
CA LYS A 273 -22.50 -0.56 28.71
C LYS A 273 -22.86 0.80 28.10
N CYS A 274 -23.78 0.80 27.14
CA CYS A 274 -24.26 2.01 26.45
C CYS A 274 -23.25 2.76 25.57
N GLY A 275 -22.02 2.24 25.38
CA GLY A 275 -20.98 2.87 24.56
C GLY A 275 -19.82 3.40 25.40
N GLY A 276 -19.31 4.59 25.07
CA GLY A 276 -18.18 5.19 25.76
C GLY A 276 -18.08 6.70 25.54
N TYR A 277 -17.34 7.37 26.41
CA TYR A 277 -17.21 8.83 26.37
C TYR A 277 -16.11 9.28 25.39
N THR A 278 -16.37 10.38 24.68
CA THR A 278 -15.40 11.01 23.77
C THR A 278 -14.06 11.30 24.44
N SER A 279 -14.05 11.70 25.72
CA SER A 279 -12.84 11.96 26.50
C SER A 279 -12.03 10.69 26.79
N ASP A 280 -12.70 9.60 27.16
CA ASP A 280 -12.05 8.32 27.45
C ASP A 280 -11.47 7.70 26.16
N ILE A 281 -12.20 7.81 25.05
CA ILE A 281 -11.71 7.41 23.72
C ILE A 281 -10.50 8.27 23.32
N ALA A 282 -10.54 9.60 23.50
CA ALA A 282 -9.43 10.49 23.16
C ALA A 282 -8.16 10.19 23.98
N ASP A 283 -8.30 9.98 25.30
CA ASP A 283 -7.19 9.57 26.16
C ASP A 283 -6.65 8.18 25.75
N GLY A 284 -7.55 7.25 25.40
CA GLY A 284 -7.21 5.96 24.84
C GLY A 284 -6.35 6.05 23.57
N ILE A 285 -6.69 6.96 22.64
CA ILE A 285 -5.92 7.21 21.41
C ILE A 285 -4.51 7.70 21.77
N ILE A 286 -4.41 8.67 22.68
CA ILE A 286 -3.13 9.26 23.10
C ILE A 286 -2.24 8.18 23.73
N TRP A 287 -2.78 7.42 24.69
CA TRP A 287 -2.04 6.39 25.41
C TRP A 287 -1.63 5.22 24.51
N ALA A 288 -2.51 4.79 23.61
CA ALA A 288 -2.22 3.74 22.62
C ALA A 288 -0.98 4.06 21.79
N ALA A 289 -0.84 5.32 21.36
CA ALA A 289 0.31 5.80 20.59
C ALA A 289 1.54 6.15 21.46
N GLY A 290 1.59 5.78 22.73
CA GLY A 290 2.71 6.09 23.64
C GLY A 290 2.71 7.50 24.22
N GLY A 291 1.64 8.25 24.07
CA GLY A 291 1.45 9.53 24.75
C GLY A 291 1.17 9.35 26.25
N THR A 292 1.34 10.42 27.01
CA THR A 292 1.12 10.42 28.47
C THR A 292 -0.29 10.89 28.82
N VAL A 293 -0.99 10.12 29.66
CA VAL A 293 -2.30 10.48 30.23
C VAL A 293 -2.15 10.58 31.75
N SER A 294 -2.67 11.66 32.35
CA SER A 294 -2.55 11.89 33.79
C SER A 294 -3.21 10.76 34.58
N GLY A 295 -2.50 10.20 35.56
CA GLY A 295 -3.00 9.10 36.40
C GLY A 295 -2.94 7.71 35.75
N VAL A 296 -2.45 7.60 34.52
CA VAL A 296 -2.29 6.32 33.80
C VAL A 296 -0.79 6.02 33.62
N PRO A 297 -0.32 4.78 33.91
CA PRO A 297 1.06 4.39 33.65
C PRO A 297 1.45 4.55 32.18
N ALA A 298 2.72 4.84 31.91
CA ALA A 298 3.22 4.93 30.53
C ALA A 298 3.02 3.59 29.80
N ASN A 299 2.54 3.64 28.56
CA ASN A 299 2.36 2.45 27.74
C ASN A 299 3.74 1.87 27.36
N ALA A 300 4.02 0.64 27.82
CA ALA A 300 5.25 -0.08 27.48
C ALA A 300 5.25 -0.63 26.05
N ASN A 301 4.09 -0.66 25.39
CA ASN A 301 3.87 -1.22 24.06
C ASN A 301 3.13 -0.20 23.18
N PRO A 302 3.75 0.95 22.84
CA PRO A 302 3.13 1.94 21.96
C PRO A 302 2.80 1.29 20.61
N ALA A 303 1.61 1.56 20.09
CA ALA A 303 1.11 0.93 18.88
C ALA A 303 1.59 1.67 17.62
N ASP A 304 1.91 0.88 16.59
CA ASP A 304 2.14 1.36 15.22
C ASP A 304 0.82 1.64 14.50
N VAL A 305 -0.24 0.91 14.86
CA VAL A 305 -1.57 0.97 14.25
C VAL A 305 -2.61 1.05 15.37
N ILE A 306 -3.56 1.98 15.25
CA ILE A 306 -4.71 2.10 16.15
C ILE A 306 -5.96 1.73 15.34
N ASN A 307 -6.69 0.71 15.78
CA ASN A 307 -8.00 0.36 15.24
C ASN A 307 -9.10 0.92 16.14
N MET A 308 -10.04 1.67 15.56
CA MET A 308 -11.23 2.18 16.23
C MET A 308 -12.48 1.72 15.47
N SER A 309 -13.01 0.56 15.87
CA SER A 309 -14.25 0.00 15.33
C SER A 309 -15.48 0.59 16.02
N LEU A 310 -15.52 1.93 16.12
CA LEU A 310 -16.49 2.67 16.90
C LEU A 310 -16.82 4.01 16.23
N GLY A 311 -17.92 4.62 16.65
CA GLY A 311 -18.29 5.95 16.19
C GLY A 311 -19.68 6.38 16.64
N GLY A 312 -20.07 7.57 16.24
CA GLY A 312 -21.38 8.15 16.49
C GLY A 312 -21.66 9.32 15.55
N GLY A 313 -22.93 9.74 15.50
CA GLY A 313 -23.33 10.91 14.71
C GLY A 313 -22.70 12.20 15.24
N GLY A 314 -22.41 13.13 14.33
CA GLY A 314 -21.86 14.46 14.63
C GLY A 314 -20.49 14.72 14.02
N ALA A 315 -20.07 15.99 14.10
CA ALA A 315 -18.76 16.43 13.65
C ALA A 315 -17.63 15.90 14.55
N CYS A 316 -16.43 15.70 13.99
CA CYS A 316 -15.24 15.44 14.76
C CYS A 316 -15.00 16.55 15.80
N SER A 317 -14.90 16.18 17.07
CA SER A 317 -14.60 17.14 18.14
C SER A 317 -13.13 17.58 18.11
N SER A 318 -12.83 18.78 18.59
CA SER A 318 -11.44 19.25 18.72
C SER A 318 -10.62 18.35 19.64
N THR A 319 -11.23 17.79 20.68
CA THR A 319 -10.60 16.81 21.59
C THR A 319 -10.14 15.56 20.84
N THR A 320 -11.03 14.96 20.06
CA THR A 320 -10.74 13.76 19.26
C THR A 320 -9.70 14.06 18.18
N GLN A 321 -9.82 15.19 17.48
CA GLN A 321 -8.85 15.60 16.47
C GLN A 321 -7.45 15.80 17.06
N ASN A 322 -7.33 16.43 18.23
CA ASN A 322 -6.06 16.62 18.90
C ASN A 322 -5.42 15.30 19.33
N ALA A 323 -6.22 14.35 19.83
CA ALA A 323 -5.74 13.01 20.18
C ALA A 323 -5.21 12.26 18.94
N ILE A 324 -5.93 12.31 17.81
CA ILE A 324 -5.49 11.74 16.53
C ILE A 324 -4.19 12.39 16.06
N ASN A 325 -4.08 13.72 16.16
CA ASN A 325 -2.85 14.43 15.79
C ASN A 325 -1.65 13.97 16.63
N ILE A 326 -1.83 13.79 17.94
CA ILE A 326 -0.79 13.25 18.83
C ILE A 326 -0.40 11.83 18.41
N ALA A 327 -1.38 10.96 18.17
CA ALA A 327 -1.12 9.59 17.76
C ALA A 327 -0.30 9.52 16.45
N ARG A 328 -0.69 10.30 15.45
CA ARG A 328 0.03 10.38 14.17
C ARG A 328 1.43 10.97 14.32
N ASN A 329 1.61 11.99 15.15
CA ASN A 329 2.92 12.58 15.42
C ASN A 329 3.86 11.58 16.12
N ASN A 330 3.31 10.65 16.89
CA ASN A 330 4.06 9.53 17.47
C ASN A 330 4.27 8.37 16.48
N GLY A 331 3.80 8.50 15.23
CA GLY A 331 4.00 7.53 14.15
C GLY A 331 2.90 6.48 14.01
N ALA A 332 1.82 6.55 14.79
CA ALA A 332 0.72 5.61 14.72
C ALA A 332 -0.28 5.97 13.60
N VAL A 333 -0.60 5.02 12.73
CA VAL A 333 -1.71 5.16 11.77
C VAL A 333 -3.04 4.84 12.46
N VAL A 334 -4.06 5.65 12.20
CA VAL A 334 -5.37 5.53 12.86
C VAL A 334 -6.41 5.04 11.84
N VAL A 335 -6.93 3.84 12.04
CA VAL A 335 -7.91 3.17 11.16
C VAL A 335 -9.26 3.12 11.84
N ILE A 336 -10.32 3.56 11.15
CA ILE A 336 -11.64 3.83 11.75
C ILE A 336 -12.76 3.22 10.92
N ALA A 337 -13.79 2.70 11.59
CA ALA A 337 -15.04 2.28 10.97
C ALA A 337 -15.90 3.48 10.54
N ALA A 338 -16.41 3.46 9.31
CA ALA A 338 -17.21 4.58 8.78
C ALA A 338 -18.61 4.76 9.37
N GLY A 339 -19.13 3.75 10.08
CA GLY A 339 -20.48 3.71 10.62
C GLY A 339 -21.46 2.89 9.77
N ASN A 340 -22.64 2.62 10.34
CA ASN A 340 -23.55 1.55 9.88
C ASN A 340 -24.98 2.05 9.64
N ASP A 341 -25.13 3.33 9.29
CA ASP A 341 -26.40 4.05 9.22
C ASP A 341 -26.93 4.18 7.78
N ASN A 342 -26.18 3.64 6.80
CA ASN A 342 -26.44 3.82 5.36
C ASN A 342 -26.56 5.31 4.97
N ASP A 343 -25.68 6.14 5.53
CA ASP A 343 -25.71 7.59 5.39
C ASP A 343 -24.33 8.16 5.02
N ASN A 344 -24.26 9.47 4.80
CA ASN A 344 -23.04 10.19 4.48
C ASN A 344 -22.06 10.15 5.65
N ALA A 345 -20.94 9.44 5.49
CA ALA A 345 -19.89 9.25 6.48
C ALA A 345 -19.26 10.57 6.99
N ASN A 346 -19.42 11.70 6.27
CA ASN A 346 -19.01 13.01 6.77
C ASN A 346 -19.79 13.45 8.02
N ASN A 347 -20.95 12.86 8.29
CA ASN A 347 -21.78 13.14 9.46
C ASN A 347 -21.45 12.25 10.68
N TYR A 348 -20.43 11.39 10.60
CA TYR A 348 -20.11 10.41 11.64
C TYR A 348 -18.66 10.52 12.08
N ASN A 349 -18.47 10.70 13.38
CA ASN A 349 -17.15 10.77 14.01
C ASN A 349 -16.82 9.43 14.68
N PRO A 350 -15.54 9.05 14.82
CA PRO A 350 -14.35 9.80 14.42
C PRO A 350 -13.94 9.62 12.94
N GLY A 351 -14.70 8.91 12.11
CA GLY A 351 -14.37 8.68 10.70
C GLY A 351 -14.26 9.96 9.85
N ASN A 352 -14.97 11.03 10.23
CA ASN A 352 -14.88 12.35 9.60
C ASN A 352 -13.75 13.25 10.14
N CYS A 353 -12.90 12.78 11.06
CA CYS A 353 -11.71 13.50 11.49
C CYS A 353 -10.64 13.51 10.39
N ALA A 354 -9.72 14.47 10.43
CA ALA A 354 -8.58 14.50 9.50
C ALA A 354 -7.45 13.57 9.97
N GLY A 355 -6.71 13.00 9.02
CA GLY A 355 -5.53 12.16 9.28
C GLY A 355 -5.84 10.71 9.67
N VAL A 356 -7.04 10.23 9.35
CA VAL A 356 -7.49 8.87 9.66
C VAL A 356 -7.70 8.09 8.36
N VAL A 357 -7.62 6.76 8.43
CA VAL A 357 -8.06 5.87 7.36
C VAL A 357 -9.48 5.43 7.67
N ASN A 358 -10.46 6.02 7.00
CA ASN A 358 -11.87 5.75 7.22
C ASN A 358 -12.37 4.64 6.29
N VAL A 359 -12.95 3.58 6.86
CA VAL A 359 -13.16 2.30 6.19
C VAL A 359 -14.65 1.99 6.00
N ALA A 360 -15.08 1.91 4.75
CA ALA A 360 -16.40 1.40 4.38
C ALA A 360 -16.44 -0.13 4.36
N SER A 361 -17.64 -0.71 4.45
CA SER A 361 -17.85 -2.16 4.45
C SER A 361 -18.34 -2.65 3.09
N THR A 362 -17.73 -3.73 2.61
CA THR A 362 -18.22 -4.54 1.49
C THR A 362 -18.72 -5.92 1.95
N GLY A 363 -19.72 -6.44 1.24
CA GLY A 363 -20.17 -7.82 1.39
C GLY A 363 -19.30 -8.82 0.60
N ARG A 364 -19.65 -10.11 0.66
CA ARG A 364 -18.96 -11.20 -0.04
C ARG A 364 -18.97 -11.06 -1.58
N ASN A 365 -19.96 -10.35 -2.11
CA ASN A 365 -20.05 -9.98 -3.52
C ASN A 365 -19.11 -8.82 -3.92
N GLY A 366 -18.39 -8.20 -2.98
CA GLY A 366 -17.51 -7.06 -3.20
C GLY A 366 -18.21 -5.74 -3.53
N GLY A 367 -19.53 -5.65 -3.31
CA GLY A 367 -20.28 -4.40 -3.36
C GLY A 367 -20.48 -3.81 -1.96
N ARG A 368 -20.97 -2.57 -1.87
CA ARG A 368 -21.23 -1.92 -0.58
C ARG A 368 -22.21 -2.76 0.24
N ALA A 369 -21.86 -3.06 1.49
CA ALA A 369 -22.81 -3.68 2.42
C ALA A 369 -23.97 -2.70 2.67
N TYR A 370 -25.20 -3.21 2.78
CA TYR A 370 -26.42 -2.38 2.77
C TYR A 370 -26.44 -1.31 3.89
N TYR A 371 -25.79 -1.58 5.01
CA TYR A 371 -25.71 -0.68 6.16
C TYR A 371 -24.53 0.30 6.10
N SER A 372 -23.52 0.08 5.25
CA SER A 372 -22.27 0.85 5.32
C SER A 372 -22.52 2.32 5.02
N ASN A 373 -22.01 3.21 5.86
CA ASN A 373 -21.89 4.62 5.50
C ASN A 373 -20.96 4.78 4.29
N TYR A 374 -21.15 5.88 3.57
CA TYR A 374 -20.46 6.21 2.31
C TYR A 374 -20.19 7.71 2.21
N GLY A 375 -19.27 8.14 1.36
CA GLY A 375 -19.06 9.57 1.13
C GLY A 375 -17.62 9.90 0.78
N THR A 376 -17.34 11.21 0.71
CA THR A 376 -16.02 11.73 0.37
C THR A 376 -14.98 11.56 1.47
N SER A 377 -15.40 11.32 2.71
CA SER A 377 -14.51 11.02 3.83
C SER A 377 -14.09 9.55 3.89
N ILE A 378 -14.58 8.67 2.99
CA ILE A 378 -14.14 7.27 2.92
C ILE A 378 -12.85 7.18 2.11
N ASP A 379 -11.84 6.52 2.65
CA ASP A 379 -10.56 6.31 1.98
C ASP A 379 -10.54 5.02 1.18
N VAL A 380 -10.95 3.92 1.82
CA VAL A 380 -10.95 2.58 1.27
C VAL A 380 -12.15 1.78 1.81
N ALA A 381 -12.39 0.62 1.24
CA ALA A 381 -13.33 -0.35 1.77
C ALA A 381 -12.65 -1.69 2.08
N ALA A 382 -13.28 -2.48 2.94
CA ALA A 382 -12.81 -3.81 3.28
C ALA A 382 -14.00 -4.74 3.60
N PRO A 383 -13.78 -6.07 3.66
CA PRO A 383 -14.85 -7.02 3.95
C PRO A 383 -15.41 -6.78 5.36
N GLY A 384 -16.66 -6.34 5.45
CA GLY A 384 -17.39 -6.23 6.72
C GLY A 384 -18.63 -7.12 6.78
N GLY A 385 -18.94 -7.84 5.70
CA GLY A 385 -20.03 -8.81 5.63
C GLY A 385 -21.41 -8.20 5.36
N ALA A 386 -22.34 -9.02 4.87
CA ALA A 386 -23.72 -8.63 4.61
C ALA A 386 -24.65 -9.79 4.96
N MET A 387 -24.93 -9.91 6.26
CA MET A 387 -25.76 -10.93 6.88
C MET A 387 -27.25 -10.60 6.72
N ASN A 388 -28.05 -11.64 6.53
CA ASN A 388 -29.53 -11.58 6.50
C ASN A 388 -30.17 -12.11 7.79
N SER A 389 -29.39 -12.74 8.66
CA SER A 389 -29.82 -13.27 9.95
C SER A 389 -28.64 -13.38 10.90
N ALA A 390 -28.90 -13.54 12.20
CA ALA A 390 -27.85 -13.74 13.19
C ALA A 390 -26.99 -14.96 12.82
N ASN A 391 -25.66 -14.80 12.91
CA ASN A 391 -24.67 -15.83 12.58
C ASN A 391 -24.69 -16.35 11.12
N ASP A 392 -25.21 -15.57 10.17
CA ASP A 392 -25.14 -15.85 8.72
C ASP A 392 -23.67 -15.90 8.22
N PRO A 393 -23.28 -16.94 7.45
CA PRO A 393 -21.92 -17.11 6.93
C PRO A 393 -21.47 -16.07 5.88
N ASN A 394 -22.37 -15.16 5.46
CA ASN A 394 -21.99 -13.95 4.72
C ASN A 394 -21.44 -12.83 5.62
N GLY A 395 -21.43 -13.03 6.94
CA GLY A 395 -20.72 -12.20 7.90
C GLY A 395 -19.22 -12.47 7.94
N VAL A 396 -18.53 -11.76 8.82
CA VAL A 396 -17.10 -11.94 9.13
C VAL A 396 -16.98 -12.84 10.35
N LEU A 397 -16.37 -14.01 10.17
CA LEU A 397 -16.06 -14.93 11.26
C LEU A 397 -14.80 -14.49 12.02
N SER A 398 -14.89 -14.47 13.35
CA SER A 398 -13.76 -14.22 14.26
C SER A 398 -14.00 -14.88 15.64
N THR A 399 -13.04 -14.71 16.57
CA THR A 399 -13.14 -15.11 17.98
C THR A 399 -14.27 -14.39 18.69
N TYR A 400 -14.97 -15.10 19.58
CA TYR A 400 -16.20 -14.63 20.22
C TYR A 400 -16.36 -15.27 21.61
N ASN A 401 -17.49 -15.02 22.27
CA ASN A 401 -17.82 -15.63 23.56
C ASN A 401 -19.31 -16.00 23.63
N THR A 402 -19.64 -17.09 24.33
CA THR A 402 -21.04 -17.58 24.41
C THR A 402 -21.89 -16.84 25.45
N GLY A 403 -21.29 -16.03 26.31
CA GLY A 403 -21.97 -15.32 27.38
C GLY A 403 -22.97 -14.30 26.83
N THR A 404 -24.20 -14.34 27.29
CA THR A 404 -25.21 -13.32 26.91
C THR A 404 -25.14 -12.08 27.79
N THR A 405 -24.48 -12.16 28.95
CA THR A 405 -24.25 -11.03 29.86
C THR A 405 -22.81 -11.05 30.35
N THR A 406 -22.48 -11.89 31.32
CA THR A 406 -21.11 -12.09 31.78
C THR A 406 -20.37 -13.09 30.89
N PRO A 407 -19.02 -13.10 30.88
CA PRO A 407 -18.25 -14.02 30.05
C PRO A 407 -18.62 -15.49 30.29
N GLY A 408 -18.95 -16.18 29.19
CA GLY A 408 -19.10 -17.63 29.11
C GLY A 408 -17.88 -18.29 28.49
N SER A 409 -18.10 -19.39 27.76
CA SER A 409 -17.05 -20.13 27.05
C SER A 409 -16.59 -19.40 25.80
N ASP A 410 -15.36 -19.70 25.39
CA ASP A 410 -14.81 -19.33 24.08
C ASP A 410 -15.69 -19.85 22.94
N SER A 411 -15.89 -19.04 21.91
CA SER A 411 -16.66 -19.41 20.71
C SER A 411 -16.15 -18.66 19.48
N TYR A 412 -16.75 -18.95 18.32
CA TYR A 412 -16.51 -18.22 17.08
C TYR A 412 -17.86 -17.77 16.53
N GLY A 413 -17.94 -16.54 16.05
CA GLY A 413 -19.20 -15.92 15.63
C GLY A 413 -19.05 -15.13 14.34
N TYR A 414 -20.09 -15.17 13.49
CA TYR A 414 -20.20 -14.27 12.36
C TYR A 414 -20.86 -12.96 12.82
N SER A 415 -20.19 -11.85 12.55
CA SER A 415 -20.69 -10.49 12.77
C SER A 415 -20.61 -9.69 11.48
N GLN A 416 -21.32 -8.56 11.42
CA GLN A 416 -21.23 -7.63 10.30
C GLN A 416 -21.09 -6.20 10.79
N GLY A 417 -20.43 -5.37 9.99
CA GLY A 417 -20.29 -3.95 10.27
C GLY A 417 -19.06 -3.36 9.57
N THR A 418 -19.04 -2.04 9.45
CA THR A 418 -17.78 -1.30 9.24
C THR A 418 -16.78 -1.59 10.36
N SER A 419 -17.28 -1.93 11.55
CA SER A 419 -16.50 -2.47 12.67
C SER A 419 -15.73 -3.75 12.37
N MET A 420 -16.20 -4.58 11.43
CA MET A 420 -15.48 -5.77 10.95
C MET A 420 -14.60 -5.45 9.75
N ALA A 421 -14.91 -4.39 8.98
CA ALA A 421 -14.07 -3.94 7.86
C ALA A 421 -12.78 -3.25 8.34
N ALA A 422 -12.87 -2.34 9.32
CA ALA A 422 -11.74 -1.63 9.90
C ALA A 422 -10.57 -2.54 10.36
N PRO A 423 -10.79 -3.63 11.11
CA PRO A 423 -9.70 -4.51 11.56
C PRO A 423 -9.00 -5.26 10.42
N HIS A 424 -9.66 -5.49 9.28
CA HIS A 424 -8.96 -6.00 8.10
C HIS A 424 -7.92 -4.99 7.60
N VAL A 425 -8.29 -3.71 7.55
CA VAL A 425 -7.39 -2.62 7.11
C VAL A 425 -6.28 -2.39 8.13
N ALA A 426 -6.59 -2.42 9.43
CA ALA A 426 -5.59 -2.34 10.49
C ALA A 426 -4.59 -3.51 10.43
N GLY A 427 -5.08 -4.73 10.13
CA GLY A 427 -4.21 -5.87 9.86
C GLY A 427 -3.28 -5.64 8.68
N VAL A 428 -3.78 -5.14 7.54
CA VAL A 428 -2.93 -4.84 6.37
C VAL A 428 -1.95 -3.71 6.66
N ALA A 429 -2.34 -2.69 7.42
CA ALA A 429 -1.43 -1.65 7.90
C ALA A 429 -0.27 -2.25 8.72
N ALA A 430 -0.54 -3.25 9.55
CA ALA A 430 0.50 -3.98 10.27
C ALA A 430 1.40 -4.82 9.34
N LEU A 431 0.84 -5.44 8.29
CA LEU A 431 1.63 -6.13 7.27
C LEU A 431 2.57 -5.16 6.53
N ILE A 432 2.08 -3.97 6.15
CA ILE A 432 2.88 -2.89 5.53
C ILE A 432 4.00 -2.47 6.49
N LYS A 433 3.68 -2.22 7.75
CA LYS A 433 4.64 -1.75 8.76
C LYS A 433 5.76 -2.76 9.01
N GLN A 434 5.49 -4.07 8.94
CA GLN A 434 6.53 -5.09 9.05
C GLN A 434 7.58 -4.95 7.94
N VAL A 435 7.15 -4.80 6.68
CA VAL A 435 8.07 -4.77 5.54
C VAL A 435 8.66 -3.39 5.27
N LYS A 436 8.01 -2.33 5.76
CA LYS A 436 8.51 -0.95 5.76
C LYS A 436 8.37 -0.34 7.16
N PRO A 437 9.24 -0.68 8.12
CA PRO A 437 9.16 -0.18 9.51
C PRO A 437 9.23 1.34 9.64
N SER A 438 9.89 2.02 8.71
CA SER A 438 9.97 3.48 8.66
C SER A 438 8.73 4.17 8.09
N ALA A 439 7.71 3.42 7.63
CA ALA A 439 6.52 4.00 7.03
C ALA A 439 5.81 4.94 8.01
N THR A 440 5.56 6.16 7.56
CA THR A 440 4.75 7.15 8.30
C THR A 440 3.26 6.81 8.17
N PRO A 441 2.40 7.36 9.05
CA PRO A 441 0.95 7.20 8.91
C PRO A 441 0.41 7.58 7.52
N ASP A 442 0.94 8.67 6.93
CA ASP A 442 0.56 9.11 5.59
C ASP A 442 1.02 8.15 4.50
N GLU A 443 2.24 7.62 4.59
CA GLU A 443 2.73 6.63 3.64
C GLU A 443 1.88 5.35 3.70
N ILE A 444 1.49 4.89 4.89
CA ILE A 444 0.64 3.70 5.04
C ILE A 444 -0.75 3.95 4.44
N GLU A 445 -1.37 5.09 4.74
CA GLU A 445 -2.66 5.47 4.15
C GLU A 445 -2.56 5.51 2.61
N GLN A 446 -1.52 6.13 2.06
CA GLN A 446 -1.32 6.22 0.61
C GLN A 446 -1.11 4.86 -0.02
N ILE A 447 -0.33 3.96 0.60
CA ILE A 447 -0.16 2.58 0.12
C ILE A 447 -1.53 1.89 0.08
N LEU A 448 -2.30 1.92 1.16
CA LEU A 448 -3.63 1.32 1.22
C LEU A 448 -4.57 1.84 0.10
N LYS A 449 -4.61 3.17 -0.09
CA LYS A 449 -5.49 3.81 -1.09
C LYS A 449 -5.05 3.52 -2.52
N SER A 450 -3.74 3.49 -2.77
CA SER A 450 -3.16 3.34 -4.10
C SER A 450 -3.18 1.92 -4.63
N THR A 451 -3.10 0.93 -3.73
CA THR A 451 -3.07 -0.48 -4.10
C THR A 451 -4.42 -1.16 -3.93
N ALA A 452 -5.44 -0.45 -3.46
CA ALA A 452 -6.81 -0.94 -3.40
C ALA A 452 -7.30 -1.37 -4.79
N ARG A 453 -7.97 -2.51 -4.85
CA ARG A 453 -8.51 -3.09 -6.09
C ARG A 453 -9.92 -2.59 -6.37
N SER A 454 -10.28 -2.56 -7.64
CA SER A 454 -11.63 -2.19 -8.09
C SER A 454 -12.72 -3.06 -7.45
N PHE A 455 -13.89 -2.46 -7.26
CA PHE A 455 -15.08 -3.15 -6.79
C PHE A 455 -15.66 -4.04 -7.89
N PRO A 456 -15.89 -5.34 -7.64
CA PRO A 456 -16.55 -6.24 -8.59
C PRO A 456 -18.08 -6.05 -8.64
N ALA A 457 -18.65 -5.29 -7.70
CA ALA A 457 -20.05 -4.90 -7.68
C ALA A 457 -20.20 -3.42 -7.26
N ALA A 458 -21.41 -2.87 -7.29
CA ALA A 458 -21.64 -1.46 -7.04
C ALA A 458 -21.19 -1.03 -5.62
N CYS A 459 -20.33 -0.01 -5.55
CA CYS A 459 -19.92 0.64 -4.31
C CYS A 459 -19.71 2.14 -4.55
N SER A 460 -20.79 2.92 -4.40
CA SER A 460 -20.73 4.39 -4.54
C SER A 460 -20.27 5.01 -3.22
N GLY A 461 -19.32 5.94 -3.28
CA GLY A 461 -18.78 6.62 -2.11
C GLY A 461 -18.01 5.71 -1.16
N CYS A 462 -17.38 4.66 -1.67
CA CYS A 462 -16.63 3.67 -0.87
C CYS A 462 -15.11 3.86 -0.89
N GLY A 463 -14.62 5.06 -1.20
CA GLY A 463 -13.19 5.31 -1.36
C GLY A 463 -12.61 4.71 -2.64
N THR A 464 -11.30 4.43 -2.64
CA THR A 464 -10.56 4.06 -3.86
C THR A 464 -10.76 2.61 -4.32
N GLY A 465 -11.20 1.72 -3.43
CA GLY A 465 -11.37 0.30 -3.74
C GLY A 465 -11.45 -0.58 -2.49
N ILE A 466 -11.50 -1.90 -2.70
CA ILE A 466 -11.31 -2.88 -1.63
C ILE A 466 -9.81 -3.02 -1.37
N VAL A 467 -9.37 -2.96 -0.11
CA VAL A 467 -7.95 -3.18 0.23
C VAL A 467 -7.46 -4.53 -0.30
N ASP A 468 -6.29 -4.54 -0.97
CA ASP A 468 -5.58 -5.72 -1.44
C ASP A 468 -4.28 -5.87 -0.62
N ALA A 469 -4.26 -6.83 0.31
CA ALA A 469 -3.15 -7.03 1.23
C ALA A 469 -1.83 -7.33 0.50
N ASN A 470 -1.90 -8.13 -0.57
CA ASN A 470 -0.72 -8.52 -1.33
C ASN A 470 -0.15 -7.33 -2.10
N ALA A 471 -0.99 -6.58 -2.80
CA ALA A 471 -0.55 -5.41 -3.55
C ALA A 471 0.05 -4.35 -2.61
N ALA A 472 -0.55 -4.14 -1.43
CA ALA A 472 -0.05 -3.22 -0.41
C ALA A 472 1.34 -3.62 0.11
N VAL A 473 1.53 -4.89 0.48
CA VAL A 473 2.81 -5.41 0.97
C VAL A 473 3.89 -5.33 -0.11
N LEU A 474 3.58 -5.71 -1.35
CA LEU A 474 4.53 -5.62 -2.45
C LEU A 474 4.94 -4.17 -2.74
N ASN A 475 3.98 -3.23 -2.72
CA ASN A 475 4.27 -1.80 -2.88
C ASN A 475 5.21 -1.30 -1.76
N ALA A 476 4.92 -1.66 -0.51
CA ALA A 476 5.74 -1.30 0.64
C ALA A 476 7.18 -1.86 0.57
N MET A 477 7.37 -3.06 0.00
CA MET A 477 8.67 -3.67 -0.26
C MET A 477 9.43 -3.06 -1.45
N GLY A 478 8.82 -2.13 -2.19
CA GLY A 478 9.37 -1.63 -3.46
C GLY A 478 9.40 -2.67 -4.58
N SER A 479 8.70 -3.81 -4.39
CA SER A 479 8.59 -4.93 -5.35
C SER A 479 7.26 -4.93 -6.10
N GLY A 480 6.35 -4.02 -5.75
CA GLY A 480 5.05 -3.81 -6.37
C GLY A 480 5.16 -2.96 -7.63
N GLY A 481 5.33 -3.61 -8.79
CA GLY A 481 4.95 -3.02 -10.06
C GLY A 481 3.43 -2.86 -10.12
N GLY A 482 2.91 -1.73 -9.64
CA GLY A 482 1.48 -1.44 -9.64
C GLY A 482 1.11 -0.22 -8.82
N GLY A 483 1.11 0.95 -9.47
CA GLY A 483 0.31 2.12 -9.08
C GLY A 483 0.77 2.88 -7.84
N THR A 484 1.62 3.89 -8.02
CA THR A 484 1.76 5.00 -7.08
C THR A 484 1.03 6.23 -7.63
N PRO A 485 -0.15 6.62 -7.09
CA PRO A 485 -0.71 7.96 -7.21
C PRO A 485 0.17 8.90 -6.37
N GLY A 486 1.25 9.35 -6.99
CA GLY A 486 2.21 10.28 -6.39
C GLY A 486 3.52 10.35 -7.17
N THR A 487 3.97 9.24 -7.78
CA THR A 487 5.25 9.19 -8.52
C THR A 487 5.09 9.02 -10.03
N ASN A 488 3.88 9.00 -10.58
CA ASN A 488 3.63 8.83 -12.01
C ASN A 488 3.41 10.14 -12.78
N VAL A 489 3.63 11.30 -12.14
CA VAL A 489 3.71 12.60 -12.85
C VAL A 489 5.15 12.83 -13.31
N LEU A 490 5.33 13.14 -14.58
CA LEU A 490 6.61 13.54 -15.18
C LEU A 490 6.75 15.07 -15.09
N GLU A 491 7.98 15.51 -14.85
CA GLU A 491 8.35 16.92 -14.85
C GLU A 491 9.17 17.25 -16.12
N LYS A 492 9.09 18.49 -16.59
CA LYS A 492 9.80 18.93 -17.80
C LYS A 492 11.31 18.71 -17.66
N GLY A 493 11.88 17.91 -18.54
CA GLY A 493 13.32 17.65 -18.62
C GLY A 493 13.87 16.78 -17.49
N VAL A 494 13.02 16.27 -16.58
CA VAL A 494 13.44 15.40 -15.49
C VAL A 494 13.29 13.95 -15.93
N THR A 495 14.40 13.22 -15.91
CA THR A 495 14.42 11.79 -16.23
C THR A 495 13.97 10.97 -15.02
N LYS A 496 12.91 10.19 -15.17
CA LYS A 496 12.62 9.08 -14.24
C LYS A 496 13.47 7.88 -14.63
N THR A 497 14.17 7.30 -13.67
CA THR A 497 15.08 6.17 -13.86
C THR A 497 14.58 4.92 -13.15
N ASN A 498 15.24 3.78 -13.40
CA ASN A 498 14.98 2.49 -12.73
C ASN A 498 13.53 1.99 -12.89
N LEU A 499 12.89 2.31 -14.00
CA LEU A 499 11.53 1.87 -14.27
C LEU A 499 11.53 0.40 -14.70
N SER A 500 10.49 -0.32 -14.28
CA SER A 500 10.32 -1.75 -14.58
C SER A 500 8.86 -2.14 -14.72
N GLY A 501 8.59 -3.18 -15.50
CA GLY A 501 7.25 -3.76 -15.65
C GLY A 501 7.33 -5.23 -16.03
N SER A 502 6.37 -6.04 -15.59
CA SER A 502 6.26 -7.46 -15.97
C SER A 502 5.58 -7.62 -17.33
N THR A 503 5.89 -8.67 -18.10
CA THR A 503 5.23 -8.94 -19.40
C THR A 503 3.70 -8.81 -19.32
N GLY A 504 3.11 -8.07 -20.26
CA GLY A 504 1.68 -7.79 -20.33
C GLY A 504 1.17 -6.67 -19.40
N SER A 505 2.03 -6.11 -18.54
CA SER A 505 1.64 -4.99 -17.66
C SER A 505 1.60 -3.65 -18.41
N ASN A 506 0.75 -2.75 -17.92
CA ASN A 506 0.69 -1.35 -18.37
C ASN A 506 1.02 -0.45 -17.18
N THR A 507 1.97 0.47 -17.36
CA THR A 507 2.26 1.53 -16.38
C THR A 507 1.96 2.88 -17.00
N PHE A 508 1.25 3.74 -16.28
CA PHE A 508 0.79 5.03 -16.80
C PHE A 508 1.52 6.20 -16.13
N TYR A 509 1.88 7.20 -16.91
CA TYR A 509 2.45 8.47 -16.47
C TYR A 509 1.66 9.65 -17.05
N THR A 510 1.77 10.82 -16.42
CA THR A 510 1.15 12.05 -16.91
C THR A 510 2.12 13.23 -16.91
N ILE A 511 1.93 14.19 -17.82
CA ILE A 511 2.59 15.49 -17.79
C ILE A 511 1.60 16.58 -18.25
N THR A 512 1.58 17.71 -17.56
CA THR A 512 0.84 18.89 -18.00
C THR A 512 1.74 19.78 -18.85
N VAL A 513 1.30 20.06 -20.08
CA VAL A 513 2.03 20.87 -21.05
C VAL A 513 1.38 22.27 -21.11
N PRO A 514 2.15 23.35 -20.92
CA PRO A 514 1.60 24.70 -20.94
C PRO A 514 1.24 25.16 -22.35
N ALA A 515 0.34 26.14 -22.43
CA ALA A 515 0.02 26.79 -23.70
C ALA A 515 1.25 27.46 -24.32
N GLY A 516 1.41 27.33 -25.63
CA GLY A 516 2.55 27.88 -26.37
C GLY A 516 3.84 27.06 -26.29
N ALA A 517 3.86 25.93 -25.59
CA ALA A 517 4.97 24.99 -25.69
C ALA A 517 5.12 24.46 -27.13
N THR A 518 6.35 24.19 -27.52
CA THR A 518 6.70 23.60 -28.81
C THR A 518 7.62 22.40 -28.58
N ASN A 519 7.73 21.51 -29.57
CA ASN A 519 8.67 20.38 -29.54
C ASN A 519 8.56 19.50 -28.27
N LEU A 520 7.34 19.12 -27.88
CA LEU A 520 7.14 18.14 -26.81
C LEU A 520 7.70 16.79 -27.26
N THR A 521 8.50 16.17 -26.42
CA THR A 521 9.11 14.86 -26.65
C THR A 521 8.95 13.99 -25.41
N PHE A 522 8.74 12.71 -25.64
CA PHE A 522 8.83 11.64 -24.67
C PHE A 522 9.91 10.70 -25.18
N ASN A 523 10.95 10.51 -24.38
CA ASN A 523 12.08 9.66 -24.72
C ASN A 523 12.25 8.59 -23.67
N MET A 524 12.26 7.34 -24.11
CA MET A 524 12.49 6.17 -23.30
C MET A 524 13.77 5.48 -23.77
N ALA A 525 14.65 5.12 -22.84
CA ALA A 525 15.93 4.51 -23.15
C ALA A 525 16.52 3.72 -21.97
N GLY A 526 17.51 2.87 -22.25
CA GLY A 526 18.26 2.11 -21.25
C GLY A 526 17.59 0.80 -20.84
N GLY A 527 18.11 0.19 -19.77
CA GLY A 527 17.57 -1.03 -19.18
C GLY A 527 17.63 -2.28 -20.07
N SER A 528 16.91 -3.32 -19.64
CA SER A 528 16.71 -4.58 -20.36
C SER A 528 15.22 -4.84 -20.62
N GLY A 529 14.88 -5.76 -21.52
CA GLY A 529 13.50 -6.10 -21.87
C GLY A 529 12.95 -5.32 -23.07
N ASP A 530 11.63 -5.30 -23.19
CA ASP A 530 10.91 -4.64 -24.29
C ASP A 530 9.66 -3.93 -23.78
N ALA A 531 9.79 -2.62 -23.54
CA ALA A 531 8.69 -1.73 -23.25
C ALA A 531 8.27 -0.99 -24.52
N ASP A 532 6.98 -1.01 -24.83
CA ASP A 532 6.34 -0.19 -25.86
C ASP A 532 5.70 1.05 -25.21
N MET A 533 5.92 2.23 -25.79
CA MET A 533 5.39 3.51 -25.36
C MET A 533 4.20 3.93 -26.21
N TYR A 534 3.13 4.33 -25.53
CA TYR A 534 1.94 4.92 -26.12
C TYR A 534 1.68 6.27 -25.46
N VAL A 535 1.38 7.31 -26.25
CA VAL A 535 1.11 8.65 -25.72
C VAL A 535 -0.22 9.15 -26.26
N LYS A 536 -1.03 9.80 -25.40
CA LYS A 536 -2.31 10.41 -25.78
C LYS A 536 -2.61 11.68 -24.98
N PHE A 537 -3.18 12.68 -25.64
CA PHE A 537 -3.64 13.93 -25.02
C PHE A 537 -5.06 13.76 -24.44
N GLY A 538 -5.28 14.31 -23.24
CA GLY A 538 -6.60 14.43 -22.60
C GLY A 538 -7.17 13.15 -21.98
N SER A 539 -6.63 11.97 -22.32
CA SER A 539 -7.01 10.69 -21.71
C SER A 539 -5.91 9.64 -21.80
N ALA A 540 -6.03 8.57 -21.01
CA ALA A 540 -5.08 7.46 -21.03
C ALA A 540 -5.12 6.70 -22.38
N PRO A 541 -3.97 6.40 -22.99
CA PRO A 541 -3.93 5.61 -24.22
C PRO A 541 -4.28 4.14 -23.96
N THR A 542 -4.72 3.45 -25.01
CA THR A 542 -4.87 1.98 -25.07
C THR A 542 -4.02 1.42 -26.20
N SER A 543 -3.92 0.09 -26.32
CA SER A 543 -3.24 -0.56 -27.45
C SER A 543 -3.86 -0.27 -28.82
N SER A 544 -5.11 0.24 -28.85
CA SER A 544 -5.86 0.58 -30.06
C SER A 544 -6.23 2.07 -30.19
N SER A 545 -5.95 2.90 -29.18
CA SER A 545 -6.26 4.34 -29.16
C SER A 545 -5.12 5.12 -28.54
N TYR A 546 -4.35 5.81 -29.38
CA TYR A 546 -3.19 6.60 -28.99
C TYR A 546 -2.95 7.70 -30.03
N ASP A 547 -2.22 8.74 -29.64
CA ASP A 547 -1.81 9.81 -30.55
C ASP A 547 -0.39 9.57 -31.08
N CYS A 548 0.44 8.82 -30.33
CA CYS A 548 1.74 8.36 -30.78
C CYS A 548 2.10 6.98 -30.22
N ARG A 549 2.68 6.13 -31.09
CA ARG A 549 3.33 4.85 -30.78
C ARG A 549 4.53 4.66 -31.74
N PRO A 550 5.78 4.48 -31.27
CA PRO A 550 6.97 4.47 -32.14
C PRO A 550 7.22 3.21 -32.99
N TYR A 551 6.56 2.08 -32.70
CA TYR A 551 6.73 0.80 -33.43
C TYR A 551 8.19 0.33 -33.52
N ARG A 552 8.95 0.43 -32.43
CA ARG A 552 10.32 -0.06 -32.37
C ARG A 552 10.39 -1.33 -31.53
N THR A 553 11.44 -2.11 -31.73
CA THR A 553 11.73 -3.26 -30.87
C THR A 553 12.74 -2.84 -29.80
N GLY A 554 12.48 -3.19 -28.55
CA GLY A 554 13.31 -2.86 -27.39
C GLY A 554 13.03 -1.47 -26.80
N ASN A 555 13.71 -1.16 -25.70
CA ASN A 555 13.35 -0.03 -24.83
C ASN A 555 13.68 1.38 -25.36
N THR A 556 14.23 1.52 -26.57
CA THR A 556 14.64 2.85 -27.10
C THR A 556 13.55 3.41 -28.00
N GLU A 557 12.65 4.18 -27.39
CA GLU A 557 11.45 4.70 -28.04
C GLU A 557 11.30 6.21 -27.87
N SER A 558 10.71 6.88 -28.86
CA SER A 558 10.52 8.33 -28.84
C SER A 558 9.19 8.75 -29.47
N CYS A 559 8.42 9.57 -28.78
CA CYS A 559 7.24 10.25 -29.29
C CYS A 559 7.45 11.76 -29.29
N SER A 560 7.10 12.45 -30.37
CA SER A 560 7.31 13.89 -30.49
C SER A 560 6.10 14.62 -31.08
N PHE A 561 5.79 15.79 -30.55
CA PHE A 561 4.73 16.69 -30.99
C PHE A 561 5.33 18.08 -31.20
N ALA A 562 5.45 18.52 -32.45
CA ALA A 562 6.05 19.83 -32.76
C ALA A 562 5.23 21.01 -32.20
N THR A 563 3.90 20.89 -32.26
CA THR A 563 2.92 21.85 -31.72
C THR A 563 1.96 21.15 -30.76
N PRO A 564 2.39 20.84 -29.52
CA PRO A 564 1.54 20.16 -28.54
C PRO A 564 0.34 21.02 -28.14
N GLN A 565 -0.78 20.38 -27.81
CA GLN A 565 -1.94 21.04 -27.23
C GLN A 565 -1.67 21.36 -25.75
N ALA A 566 -2.21 22.48 -25.27
CA ALA A 566 -2.14 22.81 -23.85
C ALA A 566 -3.03 21.87 -23.05
N GLY A 567 -2.50 21.25 -21.99
CA GLY A 567 -3.23 20.32 -21.15
C GLY A 567 -2.42 19.05 -20.83
N THR A 568 -3.11 18.02 -20.35
CA THR A 568 -2.46 16.82 -19.84
C THR A 568 -2.26 15.78 -20.94
N TYR A 569 -1.01 15.34 -21.09
CA TYR A 569 -0.65 14.16 -21.86
C TYR A 569 -0.49 12.97 -20.93
N HIS A 570 -0.97 11.82 -21.37
CA HIS A 570 -0.87 10.53 -20.71
C HIS A 570 0.08 9.64 -21.50
N VAL A 571 0.99 8.98 -20.81
CA VAL A 571 1.95 8.01 -21.36
C VAL A 571 1.64 6.65 -20.77
N MET A 572 1.55 5.61 -21.59
CA MET A 572 1.49 4.22 -21.15
C MET A 572 2.74 3.51 -21.61
N LEU A 573 3.44 2.85 -20.68
CA LEU A 573 4.47 1.88 -20.96
C LEU A 573 3.83 0.49 -20.89
N ASN A 574 3.66 -0.15 -22.04
CA ASN A 574 3.21 -1.52 -22.17
C ASN A 574 4.43 -2.45 -22.18
N ALA A 575 4.50 -3.38 -21.25
CA ALA A 575 5.57 -4.37 -21.20
C ALA A 575 5.31 -5.48 -22.23
N TYR A 576 5.72 -5.30 -23.49
CA TYR A 576 5.68 -6.37 -24.49
C TYR A 576 6.47 -7.60 -24.02
N SER A 577 7.61 -7.35 -23.37
CA SER A 577 8.27 -8.29 -22.46
C SER A 577 8.64 -7.60 -21.15
N ALA A 578 8.93 -8.38 -20.11
CA ALA A 578 9.33 -7.81 -18.82
C ALA A 578 10.57 -6.91 -19.00
N TYR A 579 10.46 -5.65 -18.56
CA TYR A 579 11.52 -4.66 -18.65
C TYR A 579 11.97 -4.19 -17.28
N SER A 580 13.22 -3.74 -17.18
CA SER A 580 13.79 -3.21 -15.94
C SER A 580 14.95 -2.26 -16.22
N GLY A 581 15.11 -1.26 -15.36
CA GLY A 581 16.21 -0.30 -15.44
C GLY A 581 16.05 0.72 -16.57
N ILE A 582 14.86 0.86 -17.16
CA ILE A 582 14.64 1.83 -18.22
C ILE A 582 14.46 3.23 -17.63
N SER A 583 14.67 4.23 -18.45
CA SER A 583 14.45 5.63 -18.11
C SER A 583 13.39 6.23 -19.03
N LEU A 584 12.60 7.17 -18.50
CA LEU A 584 11.58 7.93 -19.24
C LEU A 584 11.75 9.42 -18.93
N THR A 585 11.88 10.22 -19.98
CA THR A 585 11.97 11.68 -19.89
C THR A 585 10.91 12.31 -20.77
N ALA A 586 10.15 13.25 -20.23
CA ALA A 586 9.32 14.15 -21.03
C ALA A 586 9.96 15.54 -21.03
N ASP A 587 10.13 16.14 -22.19
CA ASP A 587 10.66 17.51 -22.33
C ASP A 587 9.93 18.26 -23.43
N TYR A 588 9.91 19.58 -23.35
CA TYR A 588 9.38 20.45 -24.39
C TYR A 588 10.19 21.74 -24.46
N THR A 589 10.22 22.37 -25.63
CA THR A 589 10.67 23.75 -25.74
C THR A 589 9.58 24.63 -25.13
N ALA A 590 9.86 25.16 -23.95
CA ALA A 590 9.02 26.20 -23.38
C ALA A 590 8.97 27.38 -24.38
N PRO A 591 7.83 28.09 -24.49
CA PRO A 591 7.74 29.25 -25.37
C PRO A 591 8.93 30.18 -25.13
N THR A 592 9.57 30.64 -26.21
CA THR A 592 10.82 31.41 -26.14
C THR A 592 10.62 32.73 -25.42
N GLY A 593 11.02 32.75 -24.15
CA GLY A 593 11.28 33.91 -23.29
C GLY A 593 12.13 33.42 -22.11
N GLY A 594 13.43 33.67 -22.12
CA GLY A 594 14.38 33.12 -21.15
C GLY A 594 14.47 33.92 -19.85
N GLY A 595 14.72 33.22 -18.74
CA GLY A 595 15.13 33.76 -17.43
C GLY A 595 13.97 33.97 -16.45
N SER A 596 13.82 33.05 -15.47
CA SER A 596 12.70 32.97 -14.51
C SER A 596 11.42 33.58 -15.06
N THR A 597 10.77 32.94 -16.02
CA THR A 597 9.51 33.50 -16.52
C THR A 597 8.54 33.56 -15.38
N GLY A 598 8.02 34.75 -15.13
CA GLY A 598 6.91 34.93 -14.22
C GLY A 598 5.85 33.87 -14.43
N GLY A 599 5.41 33.24 -13.35
CA GLY A 599 4.38 32.22 -13.36
C GLY A 599 3.09 32.75 -12.76
N GLY A 600 2.00 32.05 -13.01
CA GLY A 600 0.70 32.58 -12.68
C GLY A 600 -0.41 31.87 -13.41
N GLY A 601 -1.63 32.34 -13.20
CA GLY A 601 -2.82 31.82 -13.86
C GLY A 601 -3.91 32.87 -13.95
N THR A 602 -4.76 32.72 -14.96
CA THR A 602 -5.98 33.48 -15.12
C THR A 602 -7.17 32.53 -15.00
N LEU A 603 -8.08 32.82 -14.09
CA LEU A 603 -9.35 32.13 -13.94
C LEU A 603 -10.46 33.09 -14.36
N THR A 604 -11.24 32.71 -15.36
CA THR A 604 -12.36 33.52 -15.88
C THR A 604 -13.70 32.95 -15.45
N ASN A 605 -14.76 33.73 -15.59
CA ASN A 605 -16.15 33.32 -15.33
C ASN A 605 -16.38 32.83 -13.89
N LEU A 606 -15.68 33.42 -12.94
CA LEU A 606 -15.86 33.13 -11.52
C LEU A 606 -17.19 33.67 -11.04
N THR A 607 -17.90 32.83 -10.29
CA THR A 607 -19.23 33.11 -9.76
C THR A 607 -19.31 32.59 -8.33
N ALA A 608 -19.85 33.39 -7.42
CA ALA A 608 -20.17 32.95 -6.06
C ALA A 608 -21.36 33.75 -5.52
N THR A 609 -22.18 33.10 -4.68
CA THR A 609 -23.33 33.73 -4.04
C THR A 609 -22.94 34.42 -2.73
N THR A 610 -23.67 35.47 -2.35
CA THR A 610 -23.40 36.29 -1.15
C THR A 610 -23.03 35.45 0.08
N GLY A 611 -21.91 35.78 0.71
CA GLY A 611 -21.39 35.12 1.91
C GLY A 611 -20.41 33.97 1.63
N ASN A 612 -20.40 33.42 0.42
CA ASN A 612 -19.52 32.31 0.05
C ASN A 612 -18.13 32.75 -0.39
N TRP A 613 -17.20 31.81 -0.33
CA TRP A 613 -15.81 32.01 -0.68
C TRP A 613 -15.39 31.09 -1.83
N LEU A 614 -14.55 31.62 -2.72
CA LEU A 614 -13.76 30.85 -3.66
C LEU A 614 -12.30 30.85 -3.18
N HIS A 615 -11.62 29.71 -3.24
CA HIS A 615 -10.25 29.55 -2.74
C HIS A 615 -9.35 28.95 -3.82
N TYR A 616 -8.17 29.55 -3.98
CA TYR A 616 -7.15 29.19 -4.96
C TYR A 616 -5.77 29.25 -4.32
N THR A 617 -4.79 28.62 -4.95
CA THR A 617 -3.40 28.66 -4.50
C THR A 617 -2.45 28.91 -5.68
N LEU A 618 -1.34 29.58 -5.39
CA LEU A 618 -0.24 29.81 -6.32
C LEU A 618 1.09 29.62 -5.59
N THR A 619 1.89 28.64 -6.01
CA THR A 619 3.24 28.45 -5.47
C THR A 619 4.20 29.44 -6.13
N VAL A 620 4.77 30.33 -5.32
CA VAL A 620 5.76 31.31 -5.76
C VAL A 620 7.16 30.77 -5.44
N PRO A 621 8.05 30.59 -6.44
CA PRO A 621 9.42 30.13 -6.20
C PRO A 621 10.30 31.18 -5.50
N ALA A 622 11.47 30.76 -5.04
CA ALA A 622 12.48 31.68 -4.48
C ALA A 622 13.03 32.62 -5.57
N GLY A 623 13.38 33.84 -5.15
CA GLY A 623 14.04 34.83 -6.01
C GLY A 623 13.10 35.59 -6.94
N MET A 624 11.80 35.64 -6.64
CA MET A 624 10.84 36.47 -7.39
C MET A 624 10.82 37.90 -6.87
N GLY A 625 10.84 38.88 -7.76
CA GLY A 625 10.78 40.32 -7.47
C GLY A 625 9.37 40.88 -7.29
N SER A 626 8.34 40.21 -7.81
CA SER A 626 6.94 40.60 -7.56
C SER A 626 5.94 39.44 -7.60
N LEU A 627 4.81 39.61 -6.91
CA LEU A 627 3.56 38.84 -7.07
C LEU A 627 2.41 39.83 -7.14
N ASN A 628 1.64 39.81 -8.24
CA ASN A 628 0.45 40.62 -8.45
C ASN A 628 -0.77 39.71 -8.59
N VAL A 629 -1.79 39.95 -7.78
CA VAL A 629 -3.07 39.25 -7.81
C VAL A 629 -4.15 40.28 -8.05
N THR A 630 -4.87 40.18 -9.16
CA THR A 630 -5.89 41.14 -9.57
C THR A 630 -7.18 40.42 -9.93
N MET A 631 -8.31 40.89 -9.44
CA MET A 631 -9.62 40.51 -9.97
C MET A 631 -10.25 41.68 -10.73
N SER A 632 -10.98 41.36 -11.81
CA SER A 632 -11.68 42.36 -12.62
C SER A 632 -12.85 41.78 -13.42
N GLY A 633 -13.73 42.66 -13.90
CA GLY A 633 -14.85 42.29 -14.77
C GLY A 633 -16.06 41.69 -14.04
N GLY A 634 -17.00 41.15 -14.81
CA GLY A 634 -18.24 40.55 -14.27
C GLY A 634 -19.22 41.55 -13.65
N THR A 635 -20.21 41.01 -12.93
CA THR A 635 -21.21 41.76 -12.14
C THR A 635 -21.15 41.35 -10.67
N GLY A 636 -21.77 42.13 -9.77
CA GLY A 636 -21.75 41.87 -8.32
C GLY A 636 -20.52 42.42 -7.60
N ASP A 637 -20.23 41.87 -6.42
CA ASP A 637 -19.17 42.37 -5.53
C ASP A 637 -18.41 41.23 -4.81
N GLY A 638 -17.24 40.88 -5.34
CA GLY A 638 -16.28 39.98 -4.72
C GLY A 638 -15.11 40.73 -4.08
N ASP A 639 -14.79 40.40 -2.82
CA ASP A 639 -13.64 40.91 -2.08
C ASP A 639 -12.44 39.93 -2.20
N LEU A 640 -11.27 40.43 -2.57
CA LEU A 640 -10.01 39.68 -2.68
C LEU A 640 -9.26 39.62 -1.34
N TYR A 641 -8.79 38.43 -0.98
CA TYR A 641 -7.91 38.18 0.16
C TYR A 641 -6.73 37.31 -0.29
N VAL A 642 -5.52 37.68 0.09
CA VAL A 642 -4.31 36.89 -0.19
C VAL A 642 -3.51 36.66 1.08
N ARG A 643 -3.03 35.45 1.31
CA ARG A 643 -2.19 35.10 2.45
C ARG A 643 -1.19 33.99 2.12
N ARG A 644 0.04 34.13 2.59
CA ARG A 644 1.13 33.18 2.42
C ARG A 644 1.04 32.04 3.44
N GLY A 645 1.17 30.80 2.96
CA GLY A 645 1.30 29.58 3.76
C GLY A 645 0.03 29.12 4.49
N ALA A 646 -1.05 29.89 4.44
CA ALA A 646 -2.34 29.52 5.02
C ALA A 646 -3.50 30.24 4.30
N GLN A 647 -4.68 29.64 4.33
CA GLN A 647 -5.90 30.23 3.79
C GLN A 647 -6.27 31.52 4.56
N PRO A 648 -6.61 32.62 3.86
CA PRO A 648 -7.03 33.85 4.52
C PRO A 648 -8.44 33.74 5.11
N THR A 649 -8.69 34.50 6.18
CA THR A 649 -10.02 34.73 6.77
C THR A 649 -10.37 36.22 6.72
N THR A 650 -11.56 36.60 7.17
CA THR A 650 -11.96 38.01 7.29
C THR A 650 -11.10 38.82 8.25
N SER A 651 -10.36 38.16 9.15
CA SER A 651 -9.53 38.77 10.19
C SER A 651 -8.04 38.43 10.06
N SER A 652 -7.66 37.56 9.14
CA SER A 652 -6.27 37.12 8.95
C SER A 652 -5.93 36.97 7.47
N TYR A 653 -5.20 37.94 6.95
CA TYR A 653 -4.76 38.03 5.55
C TYR A 653 -3.47 38.84 5.47
N ASP A 654 -2.70 38.64 4.41
CA ASP A 654 -1.53 39.46 4.12
C ASP A 654 -1.91 40.67 3.24
N CYS A 655 -2.95 40.53 2.41
CA CYS A 655 -3.51 41.63 1.63
C CYS A 655 -5.02 41.47 1.42
N ARG A 656 -5.75 42.59 1.55
CA ARG A 656 -7.18 42.76 1.22
C ARG A 656 -7.42 44.19 0.73
N PRO A 657 -7.80 44.41 -0.54
CA PRO A 657 -8.17 45.74 -1.04
C PRO A 657 -9.54 46.12 -0.50
N TYR A 658 -9.66 47.20 0.28
CA TYR A 658 -10.96 47.69 0.76
C TYR A 658 -11.67 48.47 -0.35
N LYS A 659 -12.12 47.78 -1.40
CA LYS A 659 -12.79 48.36 -2.55
C LYS A 659 -14.23 47.85 -2.63
N THR A 660 -15.00 48.45 -3.53
CA THR A 660 -16.38 48.05 -3.82
C THR A 660 -16.44 47.59 -5.27
N GLY A 661 -17.03 46.42 -5.51
CA GLY A 661 -17.11 45.79 -6.82
C GLY A 661 -15.87 44.97 -7.16
N ASN A 662 -15.93 44.25 -8.28
CA ASN A 662 -14.98 43.18 -8.59
C ASN A 662 -13.57 43.60 -9.04
N ASN A 663 -13.23 44.89 -8.99
CA ASN A 663 -11.93 45.40 -9.45
C ASN A 663 -10.99 45.61 -8.26
N GLU A 664 -10.27 44.57 -7.89
CA GLU A 664 -9.39 44.56 -6.72
C GLU A 664 -7.99 44.04 -7.04
N SER A 665 -6.97 44.53 -6.33
CA SER A 665 -5.59 44.11 -6.56
C SER A 665 -4.72 44.06 -5.30
N CYS A 666 -3.92 43.01 -5.19
CA CYS A 666 -2.88 42.80 -4.19
C CYS A 666 -1.52 42.65 -4.88
N ALA A 667 -0.54 43.45 -4.47
CA ALA A 667 0.81 43.41 -5.02
C ALA A 667 1.83 43.21 -3.89
N PHE A 668 2.75 42.27 -4.08
CA PHE A 668 3.85 41.98 -3.18
C PHE A 668 5.17 42.20 -3.94
N THR A 669 6.10 42.92 -3.33
CA THR A 669 7.48 43.06 -3.83
C THR A 669 8.39 42.08 -3.12
N ASN A 670 9.29 41.45 -3.87
CA ASN A 670 10.18 40.38 -3.40
C ASN A 670 9.45 39.28 -2.58
N PRO A 671 8.35 38.68 -3.09
CA PRO A 671 7.61 37.67 -2.35
C PRO A 671 8.50 36.50 -1.94
N GLN A 672 8.27 35.97 -0.74
CA GLN A 672 9.05 34.81 -0.26
C GLN A 672 8.56 33.52 -0.90
N ALA A 673 9.49 32.57 -1.08
CA ALA A 673 9.18 31.26 -1.63
C ALA A 673 8.17 30.52 -0.75
N ALA A 674 6.94 30.35 -1.22
CA ALA A 674 5.86 29.72 -0.49
C ALA A 674 4.62 29.54 -1.39
N THR A 675 3.66 28.75 -0.90
CA THR A 675 2.31 28.74 -1.46
C THR A 675 1.53 29.96 -0.95
N TYR A 676 1.05 30.79 -1.87
CA TYR A 676 0.13 31.89 -1.58
C TYR A 676 -1.30 31.42 -1.81
N HIS A 677 -2.13 31.55 -0.78
CA HIS A 677 -3.57 31.27 -0.82
C HIS A 677 -4.30 32.55 -1.23
N ILE A 678 -5.09 32.46 -2.28
CA ILE A 678 -5.87 33.57 -2.86
C ILE A 678 -7.33 33.22 -2.71
N SER A 679 -8.12 34.08 -2.07
CA SER A 679 -9.53 33.85 -1.82
C SER A 679 -10.38 35.03 -2.26
N ILE A 680 -11.54 34.74 -2.82
CA ILE A 680 -12.53 35.76 -3.18
C ILE A 680 -13.78 35.50 -2.34
N ARG A 681 -14.19 36.46 -1.51
CA ARG A 681 -15.43 36.40 -0.76
C ARG A 681 -16.51 37.16 -1.51
N ALA A 682 -17.65 36.55 -1.79
CA ALA A 682 -18.80 37.26 -2.33
C ALA A 682 -19.41 38.16 -1.24
N TYR A 683 -19.07 39.44 -1.23
CA TYR A 683 -19.76 40.44 -0.41
C TYR A 683 -21.20 40.62 -0.90
N SER A 684 -21.40 40.57 -2.22
CA SER A 684 -22.67 40.26 -2.87
C SER A 684 -22.46 39.19 -3.95
N THR A 685 -23.53 38.50 -4.36
CA THR A 685 -23.45 37.52 -5.45
C THR A 685 -22.79 38.14 -6.68
N PHE A 686 -21.65 37.58 -7.09
CA PHE A 686 -20.92 38.00 -8.28
C PHE A 686 -20.90 36.90 -9.33
N SER A 687 -20.75 37.28 -10.59
CA SER A 687 -20.67 36.36 -11.73
C SER A 687 -19.82 36.95 -12.84
N GLY A 688 -19.11 36.10 -13.58
CA GLY A 688 -18.30 36.53 -14.71
C GLY A 688 -16.97 37.19 -14.33
N VAL A 689 -16.53 37.07 -13.07
CA VAL A 689 -15.29 37.70 -12.60
C VAL A 689 -14.07 36.97 -13.15
N THR A 690 -13.02 37.73 -13.49
CA THR A 690 -11.72 37.21 -13.89
C THR A 690 -10.68 37.49 -12.81
N LEU A 691 -10.03 36.46 -12.29
CA LEU A 691 -8.91 36.54 -11.37
C LEU A 691 -7.61 36.23 -12.13
N VAL A 692 -6.63 37.11 -12.04
CA VAL A 692 -5.28 36.94 -12.57
C VAL A 692 -4.31 36.98 -11.40
N ALA A 693 -3.46 35.98 -11.28
CA ALA A 693 -2.37 35.98 -10.30
C ALA A 693 -1.07 35.69 -11.02
N GLU A 694 -0.09 36.59 -10.94
CA GLU A 694 1.16 36.52 -11.69
C GLU A 694 2.33 36.97 -10.80
N TYR A 695 3.34 36.13 -10.63
CA TYR A 695 4.64 36.53 -10.07
C TYR A 695 5.65 36.77 -11.16
N LYS A 696 6.66 37.62 -10.92
CA LYS A 696 7.78 37.91 -11.83
C LYS A 696 9.09 37.98 -11.04
N PRO A 697 10.24 37.61 -11.63
CA PRO A 697 11.56 37.79 -11.05
C PRO A 697 11.90 39.25 -10.76
#